data_AF-A0A6C2TYK1-F1
#
_entry.id   AF-A0A6C2TYK1-F1
#
_cell.length_a   1.000
_cell.length_b   1.000
_cell.length_c   1.000
_cell.angle_alpha   90.00
_cell.angle_beta   90.00
_cell.angle_gamma   90.00
#
_symmetry.space_group_name_H-M   'P 1'
#
loop_
_entity.id
_entity.type
_entity.pdbx_description
1 polymer ?
#
loop_
_entity_poly.entity_id
_entity_poly.type
_entity_poly.pdbx_seq_one_letter_code
_entity_poly.pdbx_strand_id
1 'polypeptide(L)'
;MNMLKTSIIGIVLLVAGWADAYQIWTSTCRTPAFVLERTDQWDRVAAQVKGLNINFTSTDYYPGEQPGPNNWPLILSTYATASSQTFQPFTRSAWENDWGPAGEGLTLDDALPRYLARGDAWGYTISLIMLYDIRLESGGPIYWWNPDDITEVRNWLDNNGYSHVKLMWNVRQDNARERDLSAHPGVDAVLMEANFEHWETNDGNRWGFLQWFTTTYPNRDVVFQLHTFGEKTKDEYTGIRRFVRSISADILGSTDFVRSDHCIVLPMTYVPFHEYWSFLPEHEPAGDLYGDSMTGLLLSLIEQKDLFEGTAPGGLISSNQCSSFDRTYDLYAAVADGSLTNTATWGRAAPVAGDTNIWQSAGHWIGSHGLPNASTLTFHGETLVIQPGGLLAQAVNTTTFSMRNLVLDGGAISHSELGSTTLNLNGDTLYLNAGQIQAGGASSNQNISFKNAGVSGSGTVNITAKGAGGSQIDFQSTVDLTGFSGTFAVLEDGILNLPAITIGSFGIDLSGSGRYRLDDEVAVFSLVIDGADVPAGTYAYSDFPTSQQDNLIDGGGTIHVRSSRTAIQSGTLDEGATWGVVLPTYADEDTHRWHGGINRLGVSDKEAFEGGGLVLGTGGELASDKANAILWIRDLTLEGGTISNQKTAPFYINLRGHVLTLNSGFLLADSGAYNTDLFFQNATLAGSGTIEIAGTRANDLPEVRFDASVDTSGFSGTFLVTDNGVLALPNLGTPSFSITLAGSGKYKFDSNIVVNDLMIDGVSLDPGIYYYDDLTTAQQAHLVESNGRIVVFAPFVCVQGGALNDPVIWGGIAPPVAGDTNLWRSLDYSLNAGGAAWSNVTFQGDTLWMEPGSMLNPGAAGQTLLLNNLILDDATICNNRLNAFTLDLTGHWMRLVQGTIRAGIKEVNRDLIVKNARLTGFGTIDVEAGDASGAEVRFESTVDTVGFTGLFNVQSNGILNLPPISTPSFGIRLSGSGRLVLDDDIAVTSLEIDGKLFADGSYTYADFTSVEQFFLINNGGGITVDAAANPPGSIVISSKGSSTGIGLTDLSVYATYTLQHCDDLTSSNWVDIASTTGVQSVQWQVPSTSDALFMRVVSP
;
A
#
# COMPACT_ATOMS: atom_id res chain seq x y z
N MET A 1 14.80 -0.82 -58.52
CA MET A 1 13.76 -1.40 -57.64
C MET A 1 14.22 -1.60 -56.20
N ASN A 2 15.49 -1.94 -55.92
CA ASN A 2 15.96 -2.09 -54.54
C ASN A 2 16.11 -0.76 -53.76
N MET A 3 16.48 0.36 -54.40
CA MET A 3 16.51 1.68 -53.73
C MET A 3 15.13 2.13 -53.20
N LEU A 4 14.04 1.75 -53.87
CA LEU A 4 12.70 2.16 -53.44
C LEU A 4 12.25 1.40 -52.17
N LYS A 5 12.78 0.18 -51.93
CA LYS A 5 12.49 -0.59 -50.72
C LYS A 5 13.28 -0.07 -49.52
N THR A 6 14.53 0.36 -49.72
CA THR A 6 15.37 0.93 -48.65
C THR A 6 14.85 2.29 -48.18
N SER A 7 14.35 3.13 -49.08
CA SER A 7 13.74 4.42 -48.72
C SER A 7 12.40 4.27 -47.98
N ILE A 8 11.61 3.23 -48.26
CA ILE A 8 10.36 2.96 -47.53
C ILE A 8 10.65 2.42 -46.12
N ILE A 9 11.67 1.58 -45.93
CA ILE A 9 12.08 1.12 -44.58
C ILE A 9 12.68 2.28 -43.76
N GLY A 10 13.45 3.17 -44.38
CA GLY A 10 13.98 4.37 -43.71
C GLY A 10 12.91 5.39 -43.30
N ILE A 11 11.84 5.56 -44.10
CA ILE A 11 10.70 6.43 -43.76
C ILE A 11 9.81 5.78 -42.70
N VAL A 12 9.64 4.45 -42.70
CA VAL A 12 8.88 3.75 -41.65
C VAL A 12 9.62 3.76 -40.30
N LEU A 13 10.96 3.76 -40.29
CA LEU A 13 11.76 3.88 -39.05
C LEU A 13 11.86 5.32 -38.51
N LEU A 14 11.72 6.35 -39.36
CA LEU A 14 11.70 7.76 -38.92
C LEU A 14 10.34 8.24 -38.41
N VAL A 15 9.25 7.51 -38.72
CA VAL A 15 7.89 7.82 -38.24
C VAL A 15 7.55 7.05 -36.95
N ALA A 16 8.34 6.04 -36.57
CA ALA A 16 8.13 5.23 -35.37
C ALA A 16 8.55 5.92 -34.05
N GLY A 17 8.96 7.19 -34.07
CA GLY A 17 9.56 7.88 -32.92
C GLY A 17 8.73 9.00 -32.28
N TRP A 18 7.46 9.17 -32.67
CA TRP A 18 6.58 10.21 -32.10
C TRP A 18 5.30 9.53 -31.59
N ALA A 19 5.45 8.60 -30.64
CA ALA A 19 4.34 8.36 -29.73
C ALA A 19 4.19 9.66 -28.93
N ASP A 20 3.08 10.37 -29.11
CA ASP A 20 2.75 11.47 -28.22
C ASP A 20 2.71 10.87 -26.80
N ALA A 21 3.54 11.32 -25.89
CA ALA A 21 3.47 10.88 -24.49
C ALA A 21 2.13 11.25 -23.83
N TYR A 22 1.96 11.06 -22.51
CA TYR A 22 0.66 11.25 -21.84
C TYR A 22 -0.11 12.50 -22.27
N GLN A 23 -1.43 12.40 -22.34
CA GLN A 23 -2.28 13.50 -22.78
C GLN A 23 -2.83 14.27 -21.58
N ILE A 24 -2.93 15.59 -21.71
CA ILE A 24 -3.67 16.42 -20.74
C ILE A 24 -5.03 16.77 -21.29
N TRP A 25 -6.06 16.36 -20.56
CA TRP A 25 -7.46 16.65 -20.84
C TRP A 25 -8.01 17.59 -19.77
N THR A 26 -9.12 18.26 -20.08
CA THR A 26 -9.83 19.09 -19.10
C THR A 26 -11.34 18.84 -19.17
N SER A 27 -12.13 19.51 -18.33
CA SER A 27 -13.58 19.31 -18.25
C SER A 27 -14.35 20.60 -18.45
N THR A 28 -15.52 20.48 -19.08
CA THR A 28 -16.55 21.53 -19.09
C THR A 28 -17.33 21.58 -17.78
N CYS A 29 -17.13 20.62 -16.88
CA CYS A 29 -17.74 20.61 -15.56
C CYS A 29 -17.37 21.87 -14.80
N ARG A 30 -18.38 22.68 -14.47
CA ARG A 30 -18.25 23.88 -13.63
C ARG A 30 -17.28 24.94 -14.17
N THR A 31 -17.00 24.97 -15.48
CA THR A 31 -16.27 26.09 -16.10
C THR A 31 -17.07 27.39 -15.91
N PRO A 32 -16.47 28.48 -15.40
CA PRO A 32 -17.18 29.74 -15.19
C PRO A 32 -17.37 30.52 -16.50
N ALA A 33 -18.42 31.35 -16.60
CA ALA A 33 -18.72 32.14 -17.80
C ALA A 33 -17.69 33.25 -18.08
N PHE A 34 -17.05 33.78 -17.04
CA PHE A 34 -16.05 34.86 -17.18
C PHE A 34 -14.82 34.44 -17.98
N VAL A 35 -14.60 33.14 -18.24
CA VAL A 35 -13.49 32.68 -19.09
C VAL A 35 -13.56 33.23 -20.51
N LEU A 36 -14.77 33.56 -21.00
CA LEU A 36 -14.97 34.21 -22.30
C LEU A 36 -14.50 35.68 -22.31
N GLU A 37 -14.47 36.33 -21.14
CA GLU A 37 -14.03 37.72 -20.99
C GLU A 37 -12.51 37.82 -20.75
N ARG A 38 -11.86 36.69 -20.45
CA ARG A 38 -10.45 36.60 -20.05
C ARG A 38 -9.71 35.49 -20.80
N THR A 39 -9.98 35.36 -22.10
CA THR A 39 -9.36 34.32 -22.94
C THR A 39 -7.84 34.38 -22.94
N ASP A 40 -7.27 35.58 -22.75
CA ASP A 40 -5.83 35.82 -22.61
C ASP A 40 -5.20 35.16 -21.36
N GLN A 41 -6.00 34.68 -20.40
CA GLN A 41 -5.53 34.01 -19.19
C GLN A 41 -5.56 32.48 -19.27
N TRP A 42 -5.95 31.90 -20.42
CA TRP A 42 -6.02 30.45 -20.61
C TRP A 42 -5.98 29.98 -22.07
N ASP A 43 -5.64 30.85 -23.02
CA ASP A 43 -5.64 30.53 -24.45
C ASP A 43 -4.57 29.46 -24.78
N ARG A 44 -3.44 29.43 -24.08
CA ARG A 44 -2.41 28.39 -24.27
C ARG A 44 -2.88 27.04 -23.80
N VAL A 45 -3.52 26.97 -22.63
CA VAL A 45 -4.15 25.73 -22.16
C VAL A 45 -5.18 25.27 -23.18
N ALA A 46 -6.09 26.16 -23.60
CA ALA A 46 -7.14 25.84 -24.57
C ALA A 46 -6.59 25.27 -25.89
N ALA A 47 -5.47 25.82 -26.36
CA ALA A 47 -4.81 25.38 -27.58
C ALA A 47 -4.11 24.00 -27.45
N GLN A 48 -3.65 23.64 -26.25
CA GLN A 48 -2.75 22.51 -26.04
C GLN A 48 -3.40 21.27 -25.41
N VAL A 49 -4.48 21.43 -24.65
CA VAL A 49 -5.23 20.27 -24.15
C VAL A 49 -5.70 19.39 -25.31
N LYS A 50 -5.67 18.08 -25.11
CA LYS A 50 -5.93 17.09 -26.16
C LYS A 50 -7.37 16.61 -26.20
N GLY A 51 -8.07 16.62 -25.07
CA GLY A 51 -9.47 16.22 -25.02
C GLY A 51 -10.30 16.87 -23.90
N LEU A 52 -11.62 16.70 -24.00
CA LEU A 52 -12.59 17.28 -23.07
C LEU A 52 -13.52 16.22 -22.46
N ASN A 53 -13.72 16.30 -21.15
CA ASN A 53 -14.90 15.75 -20.49
C ASN A 53 -16.09 16.72 -20.67
N ILE A 54 -17.07 16.31 -21.46
CA ILE A 54 -18.29 17.06 -21.75
C ILE A 54 -19.32 16.77 -20.65
N ASN A 55 -19.22 17.52 -19.56
CA ASN A 55 -20.15 17.45 -18.45
C ASN A 55 -20.69 18.84 -18.12
N PHE A 56 -21.91 19.14 -18.56
CA PHE A 56 -22.56 20.45 -18.37
C PHE A 56 -23.44 20.52 -17.12
N THR A 57 -23.21 19.68 -16.10
CA THR A 57 -24.01 19.70 -14.86
C THR A 57 -24.03 21.09 -14.23
N SER A 58 -25.24 21.63 -14.03
CA SER A 58 -25.50 23.06 -13.81
C SER A 58 -26.14 23.42 -12.47
N THR A 59 -26.23 22.50 -11.51
CA THR A 59 -26.94 22.75 -10.24
C THR A 59 -26.16 23.74 -9.37
N ASP A 60 -26.69 24.93 -9.14
CA ASP A 60 -26.47 25.91 -8.03
C ASP A 60 -25.06 26.39 -7.62
N TYR A 61 -23.96 25.96 -8.25
CA TYR A 61 -22.62 26.18 -7.69
C TYR A 61 -21.91 27.49 -8.10
N TYR A 62 -22.49 28.28 -9.01
CA TYR A 62 -22.14 29.69 -9.27
C TYR A 62 -23.43 30.45 -9.56
N PRO A 63 -24.10 31.05 -8.56
CA PRO A 63 -25.36 31.75 -8.78
C PRO A 63 -25.18 32.93 -9.76
N GLY A 64 -25.51 32.71 -11.03
CA GLY A 64 -25.43 33.72 -12.09
C GLY A 64 -24.13 33.76 -12.91
N GLU A 65 -23.16 32.88 -12.67
CA GLU A 65 -21.84 32.94 -13.37
C GLU A 65 -21.52 31.72 -14.24
N GLN A 66 -22.40 30.71 -14.42
CA GLN A 66 -22.13 29.61 -15.35
C GLN A 66 -22.50 29.93 -16.81
N PRO A 67 -21.78 29.36 -17.80
CA PRO A 67 -22.10 29.55 -19.21
C PRO A 67 -23.50 29.02 -19.53
N GLY A 68 -24.37 29.90 -20.02
CA GLY A 68 -25.66 29.48 -20.59
C GLY A 68 -25.47 28.71 -21.92
N PRO A 69 -26.54 28.12 -22.47
CA PRO A 69 -26.50 27.38 -23.74
C PRO A 69 -25.89 28.15 -24.92
N ASN A 70 -25.97 29.49 -24.90
CA ASN A 70 -25.40 30.35 -25.95
C ASN A 70 -23.88 30.55 -25.81
N ASN A 71 -23.32 30.35 -24.61
CA ASN A 71 -21.91 30.58 -24.31
C ASN A 71 -21.07 29.30 -24.48
N TRP A 72 -21.66 28.12 -24.28
CA TRP A 72 -20.94 26.84 -24.44
C TRP A 72 -20.31 26.66 -25.82
N PRO A 73 -21.01 26.92 -26.95
CA PRO A 73 -20.36 26.83 -28.26
C PRO A 73 -19.17 27.78 -28.41
N LEU A 74 -19.22 28.97 -27.78
CA LEU A 74 -18.12 29.93 -27.81
C LEU A 74 -16.92 29.41 -27.00
N ILE A 75 -17.15 28.88 -25.80
CA ILE A 75 -16.09 28.30 -24.97
C ILE A 75 -15.48 27.09 -25.67
N LEU A 76 -16.30 26.17 -26.19
CA LEU A 76 -15.83 24.99 -26.91
C LEU A 76 -15.02 25.36 -28.16
N SER A 77 -15.39 26.45 -28.85
CA SER A 77 -14.64 26.92 -30.03
C SER A 77 -13.22 27.42 -29.72
N THR A 78 -12.91 27.72 -28.46
CA THR A 78 -11.52 28.06 -28.06
C THR A 78 -10.61 26.84 -27.98
N TYR A 79 -11.19 25.65 -27.75
CA TYR A 79 -10.48 24.37 -27.68
C TYR A 79 -10.27 23.79 -29.09
N ALA A 80 -9.30 24.35 -29.83
CA ALA A 80 -9.07 24.02 -31.23
C ALA A 80 -8.83 22.51 -31.48
N THR A 81 -8.07 21.85 -30.59
CA THR A 81 -7.78 20.42 -30.69
C THR A 81 -8.81 19.60 -29.89
N ALA A 82 -9.01 19.95 -28.62
CA ALA A 82 -9.77 19.11 -27.69
C ALA A 82 -11.26 18.98 -28.01
N SER A 83 -11.86 19.93 -28.73
CA SER A 83 -13.26 19.81 -29.20
C SER A 83 -13.48 18.64 -30.17
N SER A 84 -12.42 18.12 -30.81
CA SER A 84 -12.48 16.95 -31.69
C SER A 84 -12.33 15.61 -30.95
N GLN A 85 -11.87 15.64 -29.70
CA GLN A 85 -11.62 14.46 -28.88
C GLN A 85 -12.31 14.62 -27.52
N THR A 86 -13.58 14.25 -27.47
CA THR A 86 -14.37 14.42 -26.25
C THR A 86 -14.90 13.10 -25.73
N PHE A 87 -15.13 13.03 -24.42
CA PHE A 87 -15.98 12.00 -23.85
C PHE A 87 -17.16 12.60 -23.12
N GLN A 88 -18.23 11.81 -23.03
CA GLN A 88 -19.44 12.21 -22.33
C GLN A 88 -19.92 11.06 -21.41
N PRO A 89 -20.29 11.35 -20.15
CA PRO A 89 -20.84 10.36 -19.19
C PRO A 89 -22.25 9.84 -19.54
N PHE A 90 -22.39 8.54 -19.79
CA PHE A 90 -23.67 7.88 -20.08
C PHE A 90 -24.07 6.95 -18.93
N THR A 91 -25.06 7.40 -18.16
CA THR A 91 -25.52 6.72 -16.94
C THR A 91 -26.45 5.57 -17.32
N ARG A 92 -26.46 4.46 -16.56
CA ARG A 92 -27.44 3.38 -16.77
C ARG A 92 -28.89 3.87 -16.69
N SER A 93 -29.16 4.85 -15.82
CA SER A 93 -30.51 5.42 -15.64
C SER A 93 -31.03 6.25 -16.81
N ALA A 94 -30.15 6.62 -17.76
CA ALA A 94 -30.56 7.27 -19.00
C ALA A 94 -31.24 6.29 -19.99
N TRP A 95 -31.19 5.00 -19.66
CA TRP A 95 -31.73 3.87 -20.41
C TRP A 95 -32.71 3.09 -19.51
N GLU A 96 -33.89 2.77 -20.03
CA GLU A 96 -34.82 1.78 -19.45
C GLU A 96 -35.18 2.02 -17.96
N ASN A 97 -35.98 3.06 -17.71
CA ASN A 97 -36.46 3.41 -16.38
C ASN A 97 -37.81 2.77 -16.07
N ASP A 98 -37.85 1.45 -15.84
CA ASP A 98 -39.05 0.77 -15.32
C ASP A 98 -39.37 1.17 -13.86
N TRP A 99 -38.49 1.93 -13.18
CA TRP A 99 -38.50 2.08 -11.70
C TRP A 99 -38.50 3.53 -11.19
N GLY A 100 -38.50 4.53 -12.08
CA GLY A 100 -38.68 5.95 -11.74
C GLY A 100 -40.15 6.36 -11.67
N PRO A 101 -40.49 7.53 -11.10
CA PRO A 101 -41.89 7.95 -10.84
C PRO A 101 -42.81 8.10 -12.07
N ALA A 102 -42.36 7.74 -13.27
CA ALA A 102 -43.15 7.83 -14.51
C ALA A 102 -42.98 6.68 -15.51
N GLY A 103 -42.11 5.67 -15.31
CA GLY A 103 -42.01 4.54 -16.25
C GLY A 103 -41.67 4.90 -17.71
N GLU A 104 -41.13 6.10 -17.97
CA GLU A 104 -40.75 6.56 -19.32
C GLU A 104 -39.26 6.27 -19.57
N GLY A 105 -38.88 4.99 -19.58
CA GLY A 105 -37.57 4.59 -20.08
C GLY A 105 -37.43 4.94 -21.57
N LEU A 106 -36.44 5.75 -21.93
CA LEU A 106 -36.04 5.89 -23.33
C LEU A 106 -35.43 4.56 -23.78
N THR A 107 -35.82 4.09 -24.97
CA THR A 107 -35.08 3.02 -25.63
C THR A 107 -33.70 3.53 -26.02
N LEU A 108 -32.76 2.63 -26.31
CA LEU A 108 -31.44 3.04 -26.80
C LEU A 108 -31.55 3.89 -28.09
N ASP A 109 -32.52 3.57 -28.95
CA ASP A 109 -32.92 4.33 -30.14
C ASP A 109 -33.44 5.74 -29.84
N ASP A 110 -33.96 5.99 -28.65
CA ASP A 110 -34.39 7.32 -28.23
C ASP A 110 -33.28 8.10 -27.49
N ALA A 111 -32.49 7.39 -26.68
CA ALA A 111 -31.49 7.98 -25.80
C ALA A 111 -30.22 8.42 -26.56
N LEU A 112 -29.62 7.52 -27.35
CA LEU A 112 -28.34 7.80 -28.02
C LEU A 112 -28.42 8.92 -29.06
N PRO A 113 -29.45 9.01 -29.92
CA PRO A 113 -29.55 10.14 -30.85
C PRO A 113 -29.66 11.49 -30.14
N ARG A 114 -30.41 11.58 -29.04
CA ARG A 114 -30.47 12.82 -28.23
C ARG A 114 -29.14 13.14 -27.59
N TYR A 115 -28.42 12.10 -27.17
CA TYR A 115 -27.11 12.21 -26.54
C TYR A 115 -26.06 12.74 -27.52
N LEU A 116 -26.04 12.21 -28.75
CA LEU A 116 -25.08 12.57 -29.80
C LEU A 116 -25.39 13.91 -30.49
N ALA A 117 -26.68 14.28 -30.64
CA ALA A 117 -27.09 15.50 -31.34
C ALA A 117 -26.57 16.81 -30.71
N ARG A 118 -26.19 16.80 -29.43
CA ARG A 118 -25.60 17.98 -28.77
C ARG A 118 -24.20 18.31 -29.29
N GLY A 119 -23.42 17.30 -29.67
CA GLY A 119 -22.10 17.47 -30.29
C GLY A 119 -22.18 18.33 -31.54
N ASP A 120 -23.07 17.96 -32.45
CA ASP A 120 -23.31 18.67 -33.71
C ASP A 120 -23.76 20.12 -33.48
N ALA A 121 -24.65 20.32 -32.51
CA ALA A 121 -25.21 21.64 -32.23
C ALA A 121 -24.18 22.62 -31.62
N TRP A 122 -23.25 22.13 -30.80
CA TRP A 122 -22.30 22.97 -30.05
C TRP A 122 -20.86 22.89 -30.59
N GLY A 123 -20.63 22.12 -31.65
CA GLY A 123 -19.36 22.08 -32.36
C GLY A 123 -18.28 21.21 -31.71
N TYR A 124 -18.64 20.06 -31.15
CA TYR A 124 -17.69 19.09 -30.61
C TYR A 124 -18.00 17.66 -31.08
N THR A 125 -16.97 16.80 -31.12
CA THR A 125 -17.09 15.40 -31.56
C THR A 125 -16.92 14.45 -30.38
N ILE A 126 -17.92 13.60 -30.15
CA ILE A 126 -17.88 12.56 -29.12
C ILE A 126 -17.01 11.42 -29.64
N SER A 127 -15.83 11.25 -29.05
CA SER A 127 -14.90 10.16 -29.35
C SER A 127 -15.04 8.99 -28.38
N LEU A 128 -15.48 9.25 -27.14
CA LEU A 128 -15.75 8.20 -26.16
C LEU A 128 -17.08 8.42 -25.44
N ILE A 129 -17.74 7.32 -25.09
CA ILE A 129 -18.88 7.33 -24.16
C ILE A 129 -18.44 6.61 -22.88
N MET A 130 -18.50 7.33 -21.74
CA MET A 130 -18.16 6.76 -20.44
C MET A 130 -19.39 6.11 -19.81
N LEU A 131 -19.41 4.79 -19.76
CA LEU A 131 -20.42 4.01 -19.06
C LEU A 131 -20.10 4.00 -17.57
N TYR A 132 -21.10 4.28 -16.74
CA TYR A 132 -20.94 4.22 -15.29
C TYR A 132 -22.23 3.89 -14.56
N ASP A 133 -22.07 3.24 -13.42
CA ASP A 133 -23.14 2.96 -12.48
C ASP A 133 -23.58 4.22 -11.75
N ILE A 134 -24.88 4.39 -11.57
CA ILE A 134 -25.43 5.59 -10.92
C ILE A 134 -26.34 5.23 -9.76
N ARG A 135 -26.24 6.02 -8.68
CA ARG A 135 -27.21 6.03 -7.59
C ARG A 135 -27.99 7.35 -7.69
N LEU A 136 -29.31 7.27 -7.86
CA LEU A 136 -30.14 8.47 -8.09
C LEU A 136 -30.28 9.34 -6.83
N GLU A 137 -30.24 8.73 -5.64
CA GLU A 137 -30.38 9.43 -4.35
C GLU A 137 -29.48 8.78 -3.29
N SER A 138 -29.04 9.55 -2.28
CA SER A 138 -28.25 9.00 -1.17
C SER A 138 -29.00 7.87 -0.46
N GLY A 139 -28.42 6.67 -0.41
CA GLY A 139 -29.07 5.47 0.13
C GLY A 139 -30.00 4.71 -0.82
N GLY A 140 -30.31 5.25 -2.02
CA GLY A 140 -31.13 4.58 -3.04
C GLY A 140 -30.43 3.42 -3.76
N PRO A 141 -31.13 2.61 -4.58
CA PRO A 141 -30.51 1.52 -5.34
C PRO A 141 -29.48 2.05 -6.35
N ILE A 142 -28.43 1.25 -6.58
CA ILE A 142 -27.46 1.50 -7.66
C ILE A 142 -28.00 0.84 -8.93
N TYR A 143 -28.03 1.60 -10.03
CA TYR A 143 -28.35 1.11 -11.35
C TYR A 143 -27.06 0.62 -12.01
N TRP A 144 -26.93 -0.71 -12.06
CA TRP A 144 -25.73 -1.40 -12.53
C TRP A 144 -25.76 -1.64 -14.03
N TRP A 145 -24.63 -1.43 -14.69
CA TRP A 145 -24.36 -1.98 -16.01
C TRP A 145 -23.99 -3.46 -15.93
N ASN A 146 -24.45 -4.24 -16.92
CA ASN A 146 -24.04 -5.62 -17.15
C ASN A 146 -23.26 -5.78 -18.47
N PRO A 147 -22.53 -6.88 -18.68
CA PRO A 147 -21.79 -7.11 -19.94
C PRO A 147 -22.68 -7.09 -21.20
N ASP A 148 -23.91 -7.62 -21.10
CA ASP A 148 -24.86 -7.64 -22.23
C ASP A 148 -25.27 -6.23 -22.65
N ASP A 149 -25.44 -5.33 -21.68
CA ASP A 149 -25.75 -3.92 -21.89
C ASP A 149 -24.66 -3.21 -22.71
N ILE A 150 -23.39 -3.47 -22.37
CA ILE A 150 -22.23 -2.91 -23.08
C ILE A 150 -22.21 -3.41 -24.53
N THR A 151 -22.52 -4.70 -24.73
CA THR A 151 -22.64 -5.29 -26.06
C THR A 151 -23.77 -4.65 -26.86
N GLU A 152 -24.91 -4.35 -26.23
CA GLU A 152 -26.03 -3.67 -26.89
C GLU A 152 -25.67 -2.24 -27.33
N VAL A 153 -25.04 -1.45 -26.45
CA VAL A 153 -24.55 -0.09 -26.79
C VAL A 153 -23.55 -0.14 -27.94
N ARG A 154 -22.57 -1.05 -27.88
CA ARG A 154 -21.57 -1.23 -28.93
C ARG A 154 -22.22 -1.57 -30.28
N ASN A 155 -23.12 -2.55 -30.29
CA ASN A 155 -23.85 -2.96 -31.49
C ASN A 155 -24.69 -1.82 -32.06
N TRP A 156 -25.33 -1.02 -31.20
CA TRP A 156 -26.11 0.13 -31.65
C TRP A 156 -25.25 1.17 -32.35
N LEU A 157 -24.11 1.54 -31.75
CA LEU A 157 -23.18 2.50 -32.33
C LEU A 157 -22.67 2.02 -33.69
N ASP A 158 -22.31 0.75 -33.80
CA ASP A 158 -21.79 0.17 -35.05
C ASP A 158 -22.86 0.13 -36.15
N ASN A 159 -24.09 -0.24 -35.81
CA ASN A 159 -25.19 -0.31 -36.77
C ASN A 159 -25.73 1.07 -37.22
N ASN A 160 -25.44 2.14 -36.48
CA ASN A 160 -25.91 3.49 -36.76
C ASN A 160 -24.81 4.45 -37.27
N GLY A 161 -23.64 3.92 -37.66
CA GLY A 161 -22.55 4.73 -38.26
C GLY A 161 -21.62 5.43 -37.26
N TYR A 162 -21.71 5.07 -35.98
CA TYR A 162 -20.91 5.60 -34.88
C TYR A 162 -19.83 4.60 -34.41
N SER A 163 -19.35 3.73 -35.30
CA SER A 163 -18.29 2.75 -34.99
C SER A 163 -16.94 3.37 -34.59
N HIS A 164 -16.77 4.67 -34.82
CA HIS A 164 -15.61 5.45 -34.39
C HIS A 164 -15.70 5.91 -32.93
N VAL A 165 -16.89 5.89 -32.33
CA VAL A 165 -17.11 6.25 -30.92
C VAL A 165 -16.71 5.06 -30.06
N LYS A 166 -15.69 5.22 -29.22
CA LYS A 166 -15.19 4.21 -28.28
C LYS A 166 -16.06 4.13 -27.02
N LEU A 167 -16.05 2.99 -26.33
CA LEU A 167 -16.66 2.88 -24.99
C LEU A 167 -15.59 2.89 -23.90
N MET A 168 -15.88 3.61 -22.83
CA MET A 168 -15.01 3.74 -21.66
C MET A 168 -15.76 3.29 -20.41
N TRP A 169 -15.13 2.46 -19.58
CA TRP A 169 -15.73 1.99 -18.33
C TRP A 169 -15.19 2.79 -17.13
N ASN A 170 -16.06 3.28 -16.24
CA ASN A 170 -15.64 3.99 -15.02
C ASN A 170 -15.31 3.00 -13.89
N VAL A 171 -14.03 2.87 -13.58
CA VAL A 171 -13.46 2.00 -12.55
C VAL A 171 -13.22 2.80 -11.28
N ARG A 172 -13.73 2.29 -10.16
CA ARG A 172 -13.56 2.93 -8.84
C ARG A 172 -12.71 2.14 -7.86
N GLN A 173 -12.45 0.86 -8.11
CA GLN A 173 -11.69 -0.03 -7.23
C GLN A 173 -11.25 -1.29 -7.98
N ASP A 174 -10.34 -2.06 -7.41
CA ASP A 174 -9.91 -3.35 -7.95
C ASP A 174 -10.76 -4.49 -7.39
N ASN A 175 -11.70 -4.99 -8.19
CA ASN A 175 -12.45 -6.20 -7.87
C ASN A 175 -12.82 -6.97 -9.16
N ALA A 176 -13.34 -8.17 -9.00
CA ALA A 176 -13.69 -9.05 -10.13
C ALA A 176 -14.62 -8.37 -11.14
N ARG A 177 -15.67 -7.67 -10.68
CA ARG A 177 -16.63 -6.99 -11.58
C ARG A 177 -15.98 -5.87 -12.39
N GLU A 178 -15.18 -5.04 -11.74
CA GLU A 178 -14.47 -3.94 -12.43
C GLU A 178 -13.49 -4.48 -13.45
N ARG A 179 -12.78 -5.58 -13.14
CA ARG A 179 -11.90 -6.28 -14.09
C ARG A 179 -12.69 -6.89 -15.25
N ASP A 180 -13.79 -7.57 -14.99
CA ASP A 180 -14.62 -8.22 -16.02
C ASP A 180 -15.20 -7.20 -17.01
N LEU A 181 -15.74 -6.09 -16.49
CA LEU A 181 -16.29 -5.02 -17.34
C LEU A 181 -15.17 -4.29 -18.10
N SER A 182 -14.03 -4.03 -17.46
CA SER A 182 -12.87 -3.42 -18.12
C SER A 182 -12.24 -4.32 -19.17
N ALA A 183 -12.30 -5.64 -19.00
CA ALA A 183 -11.82 -6.65 -19.94
C ALA A 183 -12.79 -6.87 -21.12
N HIS A 184 -14.02 -6.38 -21.03
CA HIS A 184 -15.05 -6.63 -22.03
C HIS A 184 -14.57 -6.19 -23.43
N PRO A 185 -14.81 -6.97 -24.50
CA PRO A 185 -14.35 -6.64 -25.85
C PRO A 185 -14.92 -5.35 -26.42
N GLY A 186 -16.10 -4.93 -25.94
CA GLY A 186 -16.73 -3.67 -26.33
C GLY A 186 -16.17 -2.44 -25.63
N VAL A 187 -15.32 -2.59 -24.60
CA VAL A 187 -14.68 -1.49 -23.86
C VAL A 187 -13.29 -1.23 -24.44
N ASP A 188 -13.03 0.01 -24.82
CA ASP A 188 -11.78 0.44 -25.45
C ASP A 188 -10.85 1.18 -24.47
N ALA A 189 -11.42 1.74 -23.40
CA ALA A 189 -10.72 2.57 -22.43
C ALA A 189 -11.29 2.37 -21.03
N VAL A 190 -10.52 2.74 -20.00
CA VAL A 190 -11.02 2.83 -18.62
C VAL A 190 -10.82 4.24 -18.09
N LEU A 191 -11.76 4.70 -17.28
CA LEU A 191 -11.63 5.92 -16.50
C LEU A 191 -11.48 5.55 -15.04
N MET A 192 -10.40 5.99 -14.40
CA MET A 192 -10.17 5.80 -12.97
C MET A 192 -10.44 7.13 -12.26
N GLU A 193 -11.61 7.21 -11.62
CA GLU A 193 -12.04 8.39 -10.88
C GLU A 193 -11.66 8.26 -9.39
N ALA A 194 -10.85 9.21 -8.89
CA ALA A 194 -10.52 9.27 -7.47
C ALA A 194 -9.97 10.62 -7.03
N ASN A 195 -10.09 10.89 -5.73
CA ASN A 195 -9.27 11.91 -5.09
C ASN A 195 -7.80 11.46 -5.12
N PHE A 196 -6.84 12.39 -5.33
CA PHE A 196 -5.42 12.08 -5.22
C PHE A 196 -5.04 11.42 -3.87
N GLU A 197 -5.73 11.70 -2.76
CA GLU A 197 -5.52 11.01 -1.47
C GLU A 197 -5.87 9.51 -1.52
N HIS A 198 -6.90 9.14 -2.29
CA HIS A 198 -7.23 7.73 -2.49
C HIS A 198 -6.16 7.03 -3.32
N TRP A 199 -5.44 7.78 -4.17
CA TRP A 199 -4.25 7.26 -4.83
C TRP A 199 -3.08 7.13 -3.86
N GLU A 200 -2.82 8.10 -2.99
CA GLU A 200 -1.75 8.02 -1.99
C GLU A 200 -1.95 6.88 -0.98
N THR A 201 -3.19 6.63 -0.58
CA THR A 201 -3.56 5.57 0.37
C THR A 201 -3.85 4.22 -0.30
N ASN A 202 -3.79 4.16 -1.64
CA ASN A 202 -4.22 3.02 -2.44
C ASN A 202 -5.61 2.48 -2.03
N ASP A 203 -6.54 3.38 -1.69
CA ASP A 203 -7.91 3.03 -1.36
C ASP A 203 -8.52 2.22 -2.52
N GLY A 204 -9.33 1.22 -2.19
CA GLY A 204 -9.91 0.30 -3.18
C GLY A 204 -8.89 -0.45 -4.05
N ASN A 205 -7.62 -0.55 -3.65
CA ASN A 205 -6.53 -1.20 -4.40
C ASN A 205 -6.37 -0.72 -5.86
N ARG A 206 -6.51 0.58 -6.09
CA ARG A 206 -6.41 1.19 -7.44
C ARG A 206 -5.06 0.95 -8.11
N TRP A 207 -3.96 0.85 -7.34
CA TRP A 207 -2.63 0.53 -7.88
C TRP A 207 -2.60 -0.89 -8.47
N GLY A 208 -3.19 -1.85 -7.77
CA GLY A 208 -3.32 -3.24 -8.26
C GLY A 208 -4.14 -3.31 -9.55
N PHE A 209 -5.23 -2.56 -9.65
CA PHE A 209 -5.99 -2.45 -10.89
C PHE A 209 -5.15 -1.86 -12.03
N LEU A 210 -4.45 -0.73 -11.80
CA LEU A 210 -3.66 -0.07 -12.83
C LEU A 210 -2.50 -0.95 -13.34
N GLN A 211 -1.81 -1.65 -12.43
CA GLN A 211 -0.76 -2.61 -12.78
C GLN A 211 -1.31 -3.77 -13.62
N TRP A 212 -2.45 -4.35 -13.21
CA TRP A 212 -3.11 -5.41 -13.95
C TRP A 212 -3.55 -4.94 -15.34
N PHE A 213 -4.21 -3.79 -15.42
CA PHE A 213 -4.81 -3.29 -16.65
C PHE A 213 -3.75 -2.90 -17.69
N THR A 214 -2.71 -2.17 -17.28
CA THR A 214 -1.64 -1.73 -18.20
C THR A 214 -0.77 -2.90 -18.67
N THR A 215 -0.62 -3.95 -17.85
CA THR A 215 0.08 -5.18 -18.25
C THR A 215 -0.74 -6.03 -19.21
N THR A 216 -2.05 -6.17 -18.95
CA THR A 216 -2.93 -7.08 -19.71
C THR A 216 -3.43 -6.43 -21.01
N TYR A 217 -3.68 -5.12 -20.98
CA TYR A 217 -4.25 -4.34 -22.08
C TYR A 217 -3.41 -3.08 -22.38
N PRO A 218 -2.12 -3.22 -22.74
CA PRO A 218 -1.19 -2.09 -22.89
C PRO A 218 -1.57 -1.07 -23.98
N ASN A 219 -2.51 -1.43 -24.86
CA ASN A 219 -2.97 -0.59 -25.98
C ASN A 219 -4.34 0.07 -25.73
N ARG A 220 -4.86 0.01 -24.49
CA ARG A 220 -6.14 0.64 -24.11
C ARG A 220 -5.87 1.93 -23.34
N ASP A 221 -6.69 2.94 -23.61
CA ASP A 221 -6.55 4.25 -22.98
C ASP A 221 -6.95 4.16 -21.49
N VAL A 222 -6.20 4.83 -20.61
CA VAL A 222 -6.52 5.01 -19.19
C VAL A 222 -6.66 6.50 -18.90
N VAL A 223 -7.86 6.91 -18.51
CA VAL A 223 -8.18 8.28 -18.14
C VAL A 223 -8.18 8.42 -16.61
N PHE A 224 -7.22 9.15 -16.07
CA PHE A 224 -7.18 9.50 -14.65
C PHE A 224 -8.01 10.76 -14.40
N GLN A 225 -9.21 10.58 -13.86
CA GLN A 225 -10.07 11.70 -13.47
C GLN A 225 -9.77 12.10 -12.02
N LEU A 226 -9.00 13.18 -11.85
CA LEU A 226 -8.41 13.60 -10.58
C LEU A 226 -9.15 14.78 -9.97
N HIS A 227 -9.54 14.66 -8.70
CA HIS A 227 -10.25 15.71 -7.96
C HIS A 227 -9.88 15.73 -6.46
N THR A 228 -10.50 16.59 -5.66
CA THR A 228 -10.31 16.65 -4.19
C THR A 228 -11.65 16.86 -3.47
N PHE A 229 -11.67 16.66 -2.14
CA PHE A 229 -12.84 16.92 -1.29
C PHE A 229 -12.97 18.39 -0.82
N GLY A 230 -12.12 19.30 -1.31
CA GLY A 230 -12.24 20.75 -1.05
C GLY A 230 -11.88 21.20 0.36
N GLU A 231 -10.85 20.61 0.98
CA GLU A 231 -10.24 21.11 2.21
C GLU A 231 -9.11 22.10 1.87
N LYS A 232 -9.24 23.37 2.29
CA LYS A 232 -8.29 24.48 2.00
C LYS A 232 -6.83 24.23 2.45
N THR A 233 -6.57 23.20 3.23
CA THR A 233 -5.24 22.92 3.79
C THR A 233 -4.34 22.13 2.85
N LYS A 234 -4.85 21.64 1.71
CA LYS A 234 -4.10 20.79 0.79
C LYS A 234 -3.78 21.54 -0.49
N ASP A 235 -2.53 21.44 -0.94
CA ASP A 235 -2.02 22.07 -2.16
C ASP A 235 -2.30 21.14 -3.35
N GLU A 236 -3.36 21.46 -4.11
CA GLU A 236 -3.81 20.62 -5.24
C GLU A 236 -2.86 20.62 -6.42
N TYR A 237 -2.24 21.77 -6.67
CA TYR A 237 -1.21 21.91 -7.69
C TYR A 237 -0.10 20.88 -7.41
N THR A 238 0.39 20.84 -6.17
CA THR A 238 1.35 19.84 -5.71
C THR A 238 0.80 18.42 -5.81
N GLY A 239 -0.40 18.16 -5.25
CA GLY A 239 -0.94 16.81 -5.10
C GLY A 239 -1.13 16.09 -6.42
N ILE A 240 -1.70 16.78 -7.43
CA ILE A 240 -1.91 16.19 -8.76
C ILE A 240 -0.57 15.96 -9.47
N ARG A 241 0.38 16.90 -9.38
CA ARG A 241 1.72 16.71 -9.96
C ARG A 241 2.46 15.54 -9.31
N ARG A 242 2.36 15.39 -7.99
CA ARG A 242 2.91 14.23 -7.27
C ARG A 242 2.26 12.92 -7.71
N PHE A 243 0.94 12.91 -7.91
CA PHE A 243 0.25 11.73 -8.44
C PHE A 243 0.79 11.33 -9.83
N VAL A 244 0.88 12.27 -10.77
CA VAL A 244 1.41 11.98 -12.13
C VAL A 244 2.82 11.42 -12.06
N ARG A 245 3.69 11.98 -11.20
CA ARG A 245 5.02 11.42 -10.92
C ARG A 245 4.94 9.99 -10.37
N SER A 246 4.02 9.74 -9.43
CA SER A 246 3.88 8.46 -8.72
C SER A 246 3.48 7.31 -9.65
N ILE A 247 2.77 7.59 -10.76
CA ILE A 247 2.48 6.57 -11.79
C ILE A 247 3.79 5.89 -12.22
N SER A 248 4.82 6.68 -12.53
CA SER A 248 6.13 6.18 -12.96
C SER A 248 7.00 5.71 -11.80
N ALA A 249 7.09 6.50 -10.74
CA ALA A 249 8.05 6.27 -9.66
C ALA A 249 7.65 5.14 -8.70
N ASP A 250 6.36 5.07 -8.37
CA ASP A 250 5.89 4.36 -7.18
C ASP A 250 4.88 3.25 -7.55
N ILE A 251 4.02 3.46 -8.55
CA ILE A 251 2.94 2.52 -8.90
C ILE A 251 3.39 1.49 -9.94
N LEU A 252 3.95 1.93 -11.08
CA LEU A 252 4.36 1.03 -12.15
C LEU A 252 5.87 0.74 -12.17
N GLY A 253 6.67 1.57 -11.50
CA GLY A 253 8.14 1.42 -11.47
C GLY A 253 8.81 1.62 -12.83
N SER A 254 8.12 2.24 -13.80
CA SER A 254 8.61 2.52 -15.15
C SER A 254 7.96 3.79 -15.71
N THR A 255 8.69 4.54 -16.52
CA THR A 255 8.17 5.70 -17.27
C THR A 255 7.47 5.33 -18.58
N ASP A 256 7.50 4.07 -19.01
CA ASP A 256 7.00 3.63 -20.32
C ASP A 256 5.51 3.96 -20.50
N PHE A 257 4.69 3.74 -19.47
CA PHE A 257 3.27 4.01 -19.56
C PHE A 257 2.95 5.52 -19.63
N VAL A 258 3.63 6.35 -18.83
CA VAL A 258 3.48 7.81 -18.89
C VAL A 258 4.01 8.38 -20.22
N ARG A 259 4.96 7.70 -20.86
CA ARG A 259 5.43 8.01 -22.22
C ARG A 259 4.50 7.53 -23.34
N SER A 260 3.40 6.86 -23.02
CA SER A 260 2.39 6.44 -23.99
C SER A 260 1.25 7.47 -24.11
N ASP A 261 0.69 7.60 -25.30
CA ASP A 261 -0.53 8.35 -25.59
C ASP A 261 -1.78 7.75 -24.93
N HIS A 262 -1.69 6.52 -24.43
CA HIS A 262 -2.74 5.84 -23.67
C HIS A 262 -2.87 6.34 -22.23
N CYS A 263 -1.86 7.03 -21.68
CA CYS A 263 -1.96 7.67 -20.37
C CYS A 263 -2.63 9.04 -20.51
N ILE A 264 -3.84 9.22 -19.97
CA ILE A 264 -4.59 10.47 -20.07
C ILE A 264 -4.82 11.03 -18.67
N VAL A 265 -4.33 12.24 -18.40
CA VAL A 265 -4.52 12.92 -17.12
C VAL A 265 -5.60 13.99 -17.28
N LEU A 266 -6.64 13.90 -16.44
CA LEU A 266 -7.80 14.77 -16.45
C LEU A 266 -8.03 15.38 -15.06
N PRO A 267 -7.36 16.50 -14.73
CA PRO A 267 -7.68 17.30 -13.55
C PRO A 267 -9.10 17.88 -13.65
N MET A 268 -9.88 17.80 -12.57
CA MET A 268 -11.26 18.27 -12.51
C MET A 268 -11.57 19.07 -11.25
N THR A 269 -12.57 19.94 -11.37
CA THR A 269 -13.13 20.72 -10.25
C THR A 269 -14.47 20.14 -9.79
N TYR A 270 -14.62 19.85 -8.51
CA TYR A 270 -15.92 19.55 -7.87
C TYR A 270 -16.32 20.66 -6.89
N VAL A 271 -17.29 20.48 -5.99
CA VAL A 271 -17.53 21.43 -4.88
C VAL A 271 -17.02 20.84 -3.58
N PRO A 272 -16.42 21.66 -2.72
CA PRO A 272 -16.34 23.14 -2.76
C PRO A 272 -15.10 23.74 -3.46
N PHE A 273 -14.49 23.03 -4.41
CA PHE A 273 -13.23 23.38 -5.05
C PHE A 273 -13.05 24.84 -5.50
N HIS A 274 -14.09 25.46 -6.07
CA HIS A 274 -14.05 26.86 -6.52
C HIS A 274 -13.99 27.90 -5.38
N GLU A 275 -14.34 27.51 -4.16
CA GLU A 275 -14.19 28.36 -2.96
C GLU A 275 -12.71 28.45 -2.51
N TYR A 276 -11.88 27.49 -2.95
CA TYR A 276 -10.52 27.28 -2.43
C TYR A 276 -9.44 27.36 -3.51
N TRP A 277 -9.77 27.14 -4.79
CA TRP A 277 -8.81 27.21 -5.89
C TRP A 277 -9.40 27.87 -7.14
N SER A 278 -8.63 28.76 -7.76
CA SER A 278 -9.12 29.59 -8.87
C SER A 278 -9.17 28.80 -10.18
N PHE A 279 -10.10 29.14 -11.09
CA PHE A 279 -10.09 28.56 -12.44
C PHE A 279 -8.97 29.16 -13.32
N LEU A 280 -8.75 30.47 -13.19
CA LEU A 280 -7.75 31.28 -13.90
C LEU A 280 -6.82 31.97 -12.88
N PRO A 281 -5.61 32.43 -13.25
CA PRO A 281 -4.99 32.41 -14.60
C PRO A 281 -3.98 31.27 -14.82
N GLU A 282 -3.60 31.01 -16.08
CA GLU A 282 -2.56 30.03 -16.40
C GLU A 282 -1.14 30.45 -15.96
N HIS A 283 -0.89 31.76 -15.80
CA HIS A 283 0.34 32.33 -15.26
C HIS A 283 0.06 33.45 -14.27
N GLU A 284 0.99 33.65 -13.34
CA GLU A 284 1.09 34.92 -12.64
C GLU A 284 1.41 36.09 -13.61
N PRO A 285 1.09 37.35 -13.28
CA PRO A 285 1.25 38.49 -14.20
C PRO A 285 2.67 38.69 -14.77
N ALA A 286 3.71 38.20 -14.09
CA ALA A 286 5.09 38.26 -14.56
C ALA A 286 5.44 37.17 -15.59
N GLY A 287 4.64 36.10 -15.69
CA GLY A 287 4.76 35.03 -16.69
C GLY A 287 5.82 33.96 -16.41
N ASP A 288 6.56 34.11 -15.30
CA ASP A 288 7.63 33.23 -14.81
C ASP A 288 7.11 32.11 -13.88
N LEU A 289 5.93 32.29 -13.28
CA LEU A 289 5.24 31.30 -12.48
C LEU A 289 3.94 30.85 -13.15
N TYR A 290 3.59 29.57 -13.01
CA TYR A 290 2.22 29.12 -13.19
C TYR A 290 1.31 29.80 -12.16
N GLY A 291 0.10 30.15 -12.56
CA GLY A 291 -0.89 30.64 -11.61
C GLY A 291 -1.31 29.51 -10.66
N ASP A 292 -1.65 29.87 -9.42
CA ASP A 292 -2.29 28.96 -8.48
C ASP A 292 -3.77 28.74 -8.85
N SER A 293 -3.97 28.00 -9.94
CA SER A 293 -5.26 27.82 -10.59
C SER A 293 -5.33 26.52 -11.39
N MET A 294 -6.54 26.11 -11.78
CA MET A 294 -6.75 24.97 -12.67
C MET A 294 -6.01 25.13 -14.00
N THR A 295 -6.07 26.28 -14.65
CA THR A 295 -5.35 26.49 -15.91
C THR A 295 -3.84 26.55 -15.70
N GLY A 296 -3.37 27.02 -14.54
CA GLY A 296 -1.95 26.96 -14.17
C GLY A 296 -1.44 25.52 -13.97
N LEU A 297 -2.20 24.67 -13.27
CA LEU A 297 -1.87 23.25 -13.15
C LEU A 297 -1.83 22.56 -14.51
N LEU A 298 -2.90 22.71 -15.32
CA LEU A 298 -2.98 22.09 -16.64
C LEU A 298 -1.80 22.50 -17.51
N LEU A 299 -1.48 23.80 -17.54
CA LEU A 299 -0.35 24.28 -18.31
C LEU A 299 0.98 23.75 -17.78
N SER A 300 1.12 23.58 -16.47
CA SER A 300 2.33 23.02 -15.87
C SER A 300 2.57 21.57 -16.28
N LEU A 301 1.52 20.74 -16.33
CA LEU A 301 1.62 19.36 -16.80
C LEU A 301 1.87 19.29 -18.32
N ILE A 302 1.44 20.30 -19.08
CA ILE A 302 1.65 20.40 -20.53
C ILE A 302 3.07 20.85 -20.86
N GLU A 303 3.56 21.91 -20.21
CA GLU A 303 4.85 22.53 -20.54
C GLU A 303 6.05 21.83 -19.89
N GLN A 304 5.85 21.16 -18.76
CA GLN A 304 6.89 20.38 -18.06
C GLN A 304 6.74 18.87 -18.28
N LYS A 305 6.19 18.50 -19.45
CA LYS A 305 5.85 17.13 -19.77
C LYS A 305 7.05 16.18 -19.70
N ASP A 306 8.18 16.65 -20.19
CA ASP A 306 9.47 15.96 -20.20
C ASP A 306 9.95 15.58 -18.78
N LEU A 307 9.69 16.43 -17.79
CA LEU A 307 10.00 16.17 -16.39
C LEU A 307 9.16 14.99 -15.84
N PHE A 308 7.88 14.89 -16.19
CA PHE A 308 7.02 13.77 -15.76
C PHE A 308 7.27 12.47 -16.54
N GLU A 309 7.73 12.58 -17.78
CA GLU A 309 8.16 11.44 -18.61
C GLU A 309 9.56 10.93 -18.22
N GLY A 310 10.29 11.66 -17.39
CA GLY A 310 11.71 11.40 -17.09
C GLY A 310 12.59 11.49 -18.33
N THR A 311 12.21 12.29 -19.32
CA THR A 311 12.99 12.61 -20.53
C THR A 311 13.71 13.95 -20.40
N ALA A 312 13.34 14.76 -19.40
CA ALA A 312 14.03 16.01 -19.09
C ALA A 312 15.49 15.78 -18.64
N PRO A 313 16.38 16.76 -18.90
CA PRO A 313 17.70 16.84 -18.26
C PRO A 313 17.58 16.77 -16.72
N GLY A 314 18.09 15.70 -16.10
CA GLY A 314 17.91 15.43 -14.67
C GLY A 314 16.96 14.27 -14.34
N GLY A 315 16.31 13.69 -15.35
CA GLY A 315 15.43 12.52 -15.20
C GLY A 315 14.02 12.90 -14.74
N LEU A 316 13.38 11.98 -14.00
CA LEU A 316 12.02 12.18 -13.51
C LEU A 316 11.95 13.32 -12.49
N ILE A 317 10.91 14.14 -12.58
CA ILE A 317 10.63 15.24 -11.66
C ILE A 317 10.76 14.78 -10.20
N SER A 318 11.50 15.52 -9.38
CA SER A 318 11.61 15.21 -7.96
C SER A 318 10.37 15.67 -7.19
N SER A 319 10.12 15.08 -6.03
CA SER A 319 8.97 15.42 -5.18
C SER A 319 8.92 16.90 -4.78
N ASN A 320 10.06 17.58 -4.68
CA ASN A 320 10.12 19.01 -4.37
C ASN A 320 9.72 19.86 -5.58
N GLN A 321 10.09 19.44 -6.78
CA GLN A 321 9.75 20.13 -8.03
C GLN A 321 8.27 19.97 -8.39
N CYS A 322 7.63 18.89 -7.92
CA CYS A 322 6.17 18.78 -8.00
C CYS A 322 5.45 19.92 -7.26
N SER A 323 6.09 20.51 -6.24
CA SER A 323 5.56 21.64 -5.47
C SER A 323 6.00 23.02 -5.96
N SER A 324 6.81 23.10 -7.02
CA SER A 324 7.23 24.39 -7.57
C SER A 324 6.23 24.89 -8.61
N PHE A 325 5.81 26.15 -8.46
CA PHE A 325 5.06 26.91 -9.45
C PHE A 325 5.96 27.53 -10.53
N ASP A 326 7.28 27.39 -10.42
CA ASP A 326 8.20 27.93 -11.41
C ASP A 326 7.90 27.29 -12.77
N ARG A 327 7.57 28.15 -13.74
CA ARG A 327 7.30 27.74 -15.12
C ARG A 327 8.56 27.23 -15.79
N THR A 328 9.68 27.78 -15.37
CA THR A 328 10.99 27.55 -15.93
C THR A 328 11.97 27.21 -14.80
N TYR A 329 12.66 26.08 -14.92
CA TYR A 329 14.11 26.19 -14.78
C TYR A 329 14.49 26.97 -16.03
N ASP A 330 14.92 28.22 -15.92
CA ASP A 330 15.07 29.04 -17.13
C ASP A 330 16.00 28.35 -18.11
N LEU A 331 15.42 27.88 -19.20
CA LEU A 331 16.17 27.20 -20.24
C LEU A 331 16.84 28.27 -21.07
N TYR A 332 18.12 28.50 -20.80
CA TYR A 332 18.90 29.51 -21.49
C TYR A 332 19.71 28.89 -22.62
N ALA A 333 19.24 29.12 -23.83
CA ALA A 333 19.98 28.78 -25.04
C ALA A 333 21.15 29.75 -25.28
N ALA A 334 22.29 29.20 -25.68
CA ALA A 334 23.32 30.01 -26.33
C ALA A 334 22.75 30.62 -27.63
N VAL A 335 23.12 31.86 -27.90
CA VAL A 335 22.72 32.60 -29.12
C VAL A 335 23.91 32.87 -30.05
N ALA A 336 25.12 32.55 -29.59
CA ALA A 336 26.35 32.71 -30.32
C ALA A 336 27.43 31.76 -29.78
N ASP A 337 28.40 31.44 -30.61
CA ASP A 337 29.61 30.76 -30.18
C ASP A 337 30.41 31.66 -29.23
N GLY A 338 30.97 31.09 -28.17
CA GLY A 338 31.68 31.91 -27.19
C GLY A 338 32.06 31.22 -25.90
N SER A 339 32.41 32.04 -24.90
CA SER A 339 32.78 31.55 -23.57
C SER A 339 31.56 31.27 -22.72
N LEU A 340 31.57 30.19 -21.95
CA LEU A 340 30.50 29.84 -21.01
C LEU A 340 30.20 30.94 -19.99
N THR A 341 31.17 31.81 -19.69
CA THR A 341 31.02 32.91 -18.71
C THR A 341 30.77 34.27 -19.37
N ASN A 342 30.57 34.31 -20.69
CA ASN A 342 30.38 35.56 -21.41
C ASN A 342 28.90 35.81 -21.70
N THR A 343 28.39 36.97 -21.29
CA THR A 343 27.03 37.46 -21.56
C THR A 343 26.68 37.40 -23.06
N ALA A 344 27.64 37.64 -23.95
CA ALA A 344 27.40 37.62 -25.39
C ALA A 344 27.03 36.22 -25.93
N THR A 345 27.59 35.16 -25.34
CA THR A 345 27.28 33.76 -25.69
C THR A 345 25.81 33.45 -25.47
N TRP A 346 25.23 34.01 -24.40
CA TRP A 346 23.87 33.72 -23.96
C TRP A 346 22.85 34.77 -24.40
N GLY A 347 23.30 35.91 -24.94
CA GLY A 347 22.44 37.06 -25.24
C GLY A 347 21.81 37.70 -24.00
N ARG A 348 22.28 37.31 -22.81
CA ARG A 348 21.82 37.73 -21.48
C ARG A 348 22.94 37.55 -20.46
N ALA A 349 22.70 37.96 -19.21
CA ALA A 349 23.66 37.75 -18.13
C ALA A 349 24.10 36.28 -18.09
N ALA A 350 25.41 36.04 -18.05
CA ALA A 350 25.97 34.70 -17.92
C ALA A 350 25.62 34.09 -16.54
N PRO A 351 25.66 32.75 -16.40
CA PRO A 351 25.37 32.08 -15.14
C PRO A 351 26.25 32.61 -13.98
N VAL A 352 25.63 32.86 -12.82
CA VAL A 352 26.28 33.37 -11.60
C VAL A 352 26.09 32.40 -10.44
N ALA A 353 26.91 32.49 -9.38
CA ALA A 353 26.81 31.56 -8.25
C ALA A 353 25.40 31.53 -7.63
N GLY A 354 24.85 30.32 -7.47
CA GLY A 354 23.47 30.11 -6.99
C GLY A 354 22.42 30.03 -8.10
N ASP A 355 22.83 30.11 -9.36
CA ASP A 355 21.96 29.97 -10.51
C ASP A 355 21.46 28.52 -10.66
N THR A 356 20.14 28.35 -10.52
CA THR A 356 19.45 27.05 -10.57
C THR A 356 18.96 26.69 -11.98
N ASN A 357 19.34 27.46 -13.00
CA ASN A 357 18.80 27.34 -14.35
C ASN A 357 19.52 26.29 -15.21
N ILE A 358 18.83 25.83 -16.27
CA ILE A 358 19.37 24.90 -17.27
C ILE A 358 19.88 25.71 -18.45
N TRP A 359 21.11 25.49 -18.85
CA TRP A 359 21.71 26.18 -19.98
C TRP A 359 21.99 25.18 -21.08
N GLN A 360 21.72 25.54 -22.34
CA GLN A 360 21.87 24.63 -23.46
C GLN A 360 22.69 25.24 -24.58
N SER A 361 23.49 24.41 -25.25
CA SER A 361 24.34 24.84 -26.38
C SER A 361 23.54 25.27 -27.61
N ALA A 362 22.32 24.74 -27.81
CA ALA A 362 21.46 25.09 -28.95
C ALA A 362 22.16 25.09 -30.32
N GLY A 363 23.09 24.15 -30.55
CA GLY A 363 23.86 24.06 -31.79
C GLY A 363 25.10 24.95 -31.86
N HIS A 364 25.41 25.72 -30.82
CA HIS A 364 26.57 26.60 -30.75
C HIS A 364 27.80 25.93 -30.15
N TRP A 365 28.97 26.48 -30.48
CA TRP A 365 30.23 26.16 -29.83
C TRP A 365 30.43 27.02 -28.57
N ILE A 366 30.30 26.37 -27.41
CA ILE A 366 30.53 26.95 -26.10
C ILE A 366 31.84 26.41 -25.50
N GLY A 367 32.58 27.26 -24.79
CA GLY A 367 33.93 26.88 -24.39
C GLY A 367 34.68 27.88 -23.52
N SER A 368 36.02 27.86 -23.64
CA SER A 368 36.95 28.75 -22.93
C SER A 368 37.43 29.94 -23.76
N HIS A 369 36.63 30.40 -24.74
CA HIS A 369 36.98 31.48 -25.66
C HIS A 369 37.49 32.75 -24.94
N GLY A 370 38.64 33.26 -25.37
CA GLY A 370 39.23 34.50 -24.85
C GLY A 370 39.93 34.38 -23.50
N LEU A 371 40.09 33.17 -22.95
CA LEU A 371 40.87 32.93 -21.73
C LEU A 371 42.37 32.78 -22.01
N PRO A 372 43.24 32.90 -20.99
CA PRO A 372 44.67 32.54 -21.08
C PRO A 372 44.90 31.06 -21.38
N ASN A 373 46.09 30.72 -21.92
CA ASN A 373 46.50 29.37 -22.35
C ASN A 373 46.31 28.24 -21.30
N ALA A 374 46.21 28.56 -20.01
CA ALA A 374 45.83 27.63 -18.95
C ALA A 374 44.81 28.31 -18.03
N SER A 375 43.57 27.82 -17.99
CA SER A 375 42.49 28.47 -17.24
C SER A 375 41.50 27.46 -16.63
N THR A 376 40.98 27.80 -15.45
CA THR A 376 39.80 27.16 -14.87
C THR A 376 38.59 28.05 -15.13
N LEU A 377 37.55 27.49 -15.74
CA LEU A 377 36.28 28.15 -15.97
C LEU A 377 35.24 27.50 -15.07
N THR A 378 34.64 28.28 -14.17
CA THR A 378 33.49 27.83 -13.38
C THR A 378 32.20 28.22 -14.09
N PHE A 379 31.40 27.24 -14.46
CA PHE A 379 30.04 27.42 -14.93
C PHE A 379 29.10 27.30 -13.73
N HIS A 380 28.32 28.35 -13.47
CA HIS A 380 27.52 28.45 -12.26
C HIS A 380 26.06 28.05 -12.42
N GLY A 381 25.60 27.75 -13.64
CA GLY A 381 24.25 27.22 -13.85
C GLY A 381 24.13 25.81 -13.29
N GLU A 382 22.89 25.39 -13.03
CA GLU A 382 22.61 24.08 -12.43
C GLU A 382 23.01 22.94 -13.37
N THR A 383 22.64 23.09 -14.64
CA THR A 383 22.88 22.06 -15.67
C THR A 383 23.32 22.72 -16.96
N LEU A 384 24.36 22.15 -17.59
CA LEU A 384 24.74 22.46 -18.96
C LEU A 384 24.35 21.30 -19.89
N VAL A 385 23.57 21.55 -20.93
CA VAL A 385 23.12 20.55 -21.92
C VAL A 385 23.79 20.79 -23.26
N ILE A 386 24.47 19.77 -23.79
CA ILE A 386 25.09 19.80 -25.11
C ILE A 386 24.22 19.02 -26.10
N GLN A 387 23.38 19.77 -26.81
CA GLN A 387 22.39 19.29 -27.78
C GLN A 387 23.00 18.92 -29.14
N PRO A 388 22.25 18.25 -30.04
CA PRO A 388 22.74 17.90 -31.37
C PRO A 388 23.22 19.13 -32.14
N GLY A 389 24.41 19.01 -32.74
CA GLY A 389 25.10 20.12 -33.42
C GLY A 389 25.85 21.07 -32.50
N GLY A 390 25.60 21.05 -31.19
CA GLY A 390 26.33 21.86 -30.20
C GLY A 390 27.67 21.25 -29.81
N LEU A 391 28.60 22.10 -29.41
CA LEU A 391 29.97 21.71 -29.07
C LEU A 391 30.42 22.34 -27.75
N LEU A 392 30.86 21.52 -26.80
CA LEU A 392 31.66 21.96 -25.65
C LEU A 392 33.14 21.70 -25.95
N ALA A 393 33.92 22.75 -26.21
CA ALA A 393 35.34 22.57 -26.47
C ALA A 393 36.19 23.70 -25.93
N GLN A 394 37.45 23.40 -25.65
CA GLN A 394 38.41 24.42 -25.25
C GLN A 394 38.80 25.33 -26.43
N ALA A 395 39.10 26.58 -26.12
CA ALA A 395 39.69 27.55 -27.05
C ALA A 395 41.17 27.87 -26.72
N VAL A 396 41.73 27.20 -25.70
CA VAL A 396 43.07 27.41 -25.18
C VAL A 396 43.74 26.07 -24.92
N ASN A 397 45.06 26.07 -24.78
CA ASN A 397 45.87 24.87 -24.60
C ASN A 397 45.37 23.91 -23.51
N THR A 398 45.17 24.42 -22.29
CA THR A 398 44.70 23.63 -21.14
C THR A 398 43.51 24.30 -20.47
N THR A 399 42.40 23.59 -20.31
CA THR A 399 41.18 24.12 -19.69
C THR A 399 40.62 23.15 -18.65
N THR A 400 40.26 23.65 -17.47
CA THR A 400 39.39 22.93 -16.54
C THR A 400 38.01 23.59 -16.52
N PHE A 401 36.97 22.86 -16.91
CA PHE A 401 35.59 23.26 -16.69
C PHE A 401 35.11 22.72 -15.34
N SER A 402 34.72 23.60 -14.43
CA SER A 402 34.09 23.26 -13.16
C SER A 402 32.60 23.57 -13.25
N MET A 403 31.74 22.57 -13.10
CA MET A 403 30.29 22.72 -13.16
C MET A 403 29.61 21.79 -12.15
N ARG A 404 28.27 21.88 -12.04
CA ARG A 404 27.47 20.92 -11.27
C ARG A 404 27.09 19.76 -12.17
N ASN A 405 26.07 19.93 -13.01
CA ASN A 405 25.62 18.89 -13.93
C ASN A 405 26.02 19.18 -15.40
N LEU A 406 26.35 18.12 -16.13
CA LEU A 406 26.58 18.15 -17.58
C LEU A 406 25.76 17.06 -18.24
N VAL A 407 25.02 17.41 -19.28
CA VAL A 407 24.26 16.47 -20.11
C VAL A 407 24.82 16.47 -21.51
N LEU A 408 25.24 15.30 -21.98
CA LEU A 408 25.56 15.05 -23.39
C LEU A 408 24.34 14.39 -24.03
N ASP A 409 23.62 15.16 -24.84
CA ASP A 409 22.35 14.77 -25.46
C ASP A 409 22.42 14.95 -26.98
N GLY A 410 23.23 14.11 -27.63
CA GLY A 410 23.47 14.09 -29.07
C GLY A 410 24.51 15.10 -29.57
N GLY A 411 24.98 16.02 -28.73
CA GLY A 411 26.06 16.96 -29.06
C GLY A 411 27.47 16.38 -28.94
N ALA A 412 28.48 17.27 -28.94
CA ALA A 412 29.89 16.88 -28.86
C ALA A 412 30.65 17.58 -27.73
N ILE A 413 31.57 16.85 -27.10
CA ILE A 413 32.66 17.40 -26.27
C ILE A 413 33.95 17.19 -27.06
N SER A 414 34.74 18.25 -27.29
CA SER A 414 35.97 18.13 -28.10
C SER A 414 37.16 18.88 -27.53
N HIS A 415 38.34 18.39 -27.88
CA HIS A 415 39.61 18.99 -27.57
C HIS A 415 40.52 18.90 -28.81
N SER A 416 40.92 20.04 -29.39
CA SER A 416 41.77 20.08 -30.59
C SER A 416 43.08 20.85 -30.43
N GLU A 417 43.23 21.65 -29.38
CA GLU A 417 44.40 22.52 -29.12
C GLU A 417 45.45 21.84 -28.25
N LEU A 418 46.70 22.30 -28.23
CA LEU A 418 47.79 21.64 -27.48
C LEU A 418 47.53 21.64 -25.96
N GLY A 419 47.37 20.50 -25.28
CA GLY A 419 47.30 20.43 -23.81
C GLY A 419 46.21 19.48 -23.32
N SER A 420 45.42 19.82 -22.30
CA SER A 420 44.33 18.92 -21.84
C SER A 420 43.06 19.67 -21.44
N THR A 421 41.91 19.03 -21.62
CA THR A 421 40.63 19.47 -21.06
C THR A 421 40.30 18.62 -19.84
N THR A 422 39.88 19.24 -18.74
CA THR A 422 39.32 18.53 -17.58
C THR A 422 37.91 19.00 -17.31
N LEU A 423 36.98 18.08 -17.11
CA LEU A 423 35.59 18.32 -16.72
C LEU A 423 35.43 17.86 -15.27
N ASN A 424 35.29 18.79 -14.34
CA ASN A 424 35.12 18.54 -12.91
C ASN A 424 33.70 18.88 -12.48
N LEU A 425 32.93 17.87 -12.06
CA LEU A 425 31.52 18.02 -11.69
C LEU A 425 31.30 18.13 -10.17
N ASN A 426 32.38 18.22 -9.38
CA ASN A 426 32.34 18.50 -7.93
C ASN A 426 31.46 17.54 -7.09
N GLY A 427 31.26 16.30 -7.57
CA GLY A 427 30.43 15.28 -6.93
C GLY A 427 29.01 15.17 -7.51
N ASP A 428 28.63 16.06 -8.42
CA ASP A 428 27.33 16.04 -9.11
C ASP A 428 27.36 15.13 -10.36
N THR A 429 26.36 15.21 -11.24
CA THR A 429 26.08 14.16 -12.24
C THR A 429 26.44 14.54 -13.68
N LEU A 430 27.14 13.62 -14.37
CA LEU A 430 27.34 13.59 -15.82
C LEU A 430 26.30 12.66 -16.47
N TYR A 431 25.39 13.21 -17.25
CA TYR A 431 24.40 12.43 -17.99
C TYR A 431 24.88 12.17 -19.41
N LEU A 432 24.96 10.90 -19.79
CA LEU A 432 25.42 10.42 -21.09
C LEU A 432 24.24 9.77 -21.84
N ASN A 433 23.43 10.59 -22.49
CA ASN A 433 22.20 10.14 -23.19
C ASN A 433 22.45 9.78 -24.65
N ALA A 434 23.32 10.52 -25.32
CA ALA A 434 23.86 10.23 -26.65
C ALA A 434 24.96 11.25 -26.97
N GLY A 435 25.85 10.98 -27.92
CA GLY A 435 26.71 12.03 -28.48
C GLY A 435 28.13 11.59 -28.74
N GLN A 436 29.04 12.56 -28.85
CA GLN A 436 30.44 12.31 -29.17
C GLN A 436 31.38 12.97 -28.16
N ILE A 437 32.44 12.26 -27.76
CA ILE A 437 33.58 12.81 -27.04
C ILE A 437 34.82 12.59 -27.90
N GLN A 438 35.44 13.69 -28.35
CA GLN A 438 36.56 13.66 -29.29
C GLN A 438 37.82 14.27 -28.66
N ALA A 439 38.84 13.45 -28.41
CA ALA A 439 40.16 13.93 -28.01
C ALA A 439 41.06 14.23 -29.22
N GLY A 440 42.16 14.94 -28.97
CA GLY A 440 43.24 15.02 -29.95
C GLY A 440 43.12 16.07 -31.06
N GLY A 441 44.30 16.39 -31.59
CA GLY A 441 44.59 17.21 -32.76
C GLY A 441 45.83 16.62 -33.45
N ALA A 442 46.65 17.45 -34.10
CA ALA A 442 47.83 16.97 -34.83
C ALA A 442 49.00 16.51 -33.93
N SER A 443 48.85 16.49 -32.60
CA SER A 443 49.93 16.24 -31.63
C SER A 443 49.51 15.25 -30.54
N SER A 444 50.49 14.64 -29.87
CA SER A 444 50.26 13.74 -28.74
C SER A 444 49.91 14.51 -27.45
N ASN A 445 49.24 13.83 -26.50
CA ASN A 445 48.87 14.32 -25.16
C ASN A 445 47.75 15.37 -25.14
N GLN A 446 46.73 15.20 -25.99
CA GLN A 446 45.60 16.12 -26.13
C GLN A 446 44.33 15.51 -25.50
N ASN A 447 44.39 15.25 -24.20
CA ASN A 447 43.43 14.42 -23.46
C ASN A 447 42.19 15.21 -22.99
N ILE A 448 41.06 14.50 -22.85
CA ILE A 448 39.89 14.97 -22.10
C ILE A 448 39.75 14.09 -20.86
N SER A 449 39.78 14.67 -19.66
CA SER A 449 39.61 13.95 -18.40
C SER A 449 38.31 14.35 -17.70
N PHE A 450 37.61 13.39 -17.10
CA PHE A 450 36.44 13.58 -16.24
C PHE A 450 36.82 13.30 -14.79
N LYS A 451 36.32 14.13 -13.85
CA LYS A 451 36.66 14.04 -12.43
C LYS A 451 35.47 14.40 -11.54
N ASN A 452 35.37 13.73 -10.39
CA ASN A 452 34.40 13.98 -9.33
C ASN A 452 32.97 14.03 -9.89
N ALA A 453 32.53 12.95 -10.51
CA ALA A 453 31.24 12.88 -11.17
C ALA A 453 30.57 11.54 -10.86
N GLY A 454 29.26 11.54 -10.60
CA GLY A 454 28.43 10.36 -10.84
C GLY A 454 28.03 10.33 -12.32
N VAL A 455 28.11 9.19 -12.99
CA VAL A 455 27.70 9.06 -14.40
C VAL A 455 26.39 8.32 -14.49
N SER A 456 25.44 8.86 -15.26
CA SER A 456 24.11 8.30 -15.49
C SER A 456 23.75 8.35 -16.97
N GLY A 457 22.67 7.67 -17.36
CA GLY A 457 22.16 7.59 -18.73
C GLY A 457 22.28 6.19 -19.32
N SER A 458 21.65 6.00 -20.49
CA SER A 458 21.59 4.71 -21.21
C SER A 458 22.03 4.83 -22.68
N GLY A 459 22.66 5.95 -23.02
CA GLY A 459 23.02 6.30 -24.38
C GLY A 459 24.19 5.54 -25.00
N THR A 460 24.32 5.63 -26.32
CA THR A 460 25.60 5.35 -26.99
C THR A 460 26.44 6.62 -27.05
N VAL A 461 27.65 6.57 -26.48
CA VAL A 461 28.62 7.67 -26.52
C VAL A 461 29.79 7.28 -27.41
N ASN A 462 29.96 8.02 -28.51
CA ASN A 462 31.05 7.79 -29.45
C ASN A 462 32.33 8.44 -28.94
N ILE A 463 33.36 7.64 -28.69
CA ILE A 463 34.70 8.07 -28.30
C ILE A 463 35.59 8.06 -29.54
N THR A 464 36.18 9.19 -29.90
CA THR A 464 37.01 9.32 -31.12
C THR A 464 38.27 10.15 -30.85
N ALA A 465 39.25 10.10 -31.75
CA ALA A 465 40.36 11.04 -31.76
C ALA A 465 40.57 11.67 -33.14
N LYS A 466 40.99 12.94 -33.19
CA LYS A 466 41.27 13.64 -34.47
C LYS A 466 42.57 13.18 -35.16
N GLY A 467 43.36 12.32 -34.50
CA GLY A 467 44.53 11.69 -35.08
C GLY A 467 45.20 10.71 -34.13
N ALA A 468 46.05 9.82 -34.69
CA ALA A 468 46.71 8.71 -34.01
C ALA A 468 47.74 9.10 -32.91
N GLY A 469 47.75 10.35 -32.44
CA GLY A 469 48.74 10.90 -31.51
C GLY A 469 48.72 10.35 -30.09
N GLY A 470 47.87 9.36 -29.76
CA GLY A 470 47.80 8.80 -28.41
C GLY A 470 47.02 9.66 -27.41
N SER A 471 46.13 10.54 -27.91
CA SER A 471 45.22 11.30 -27.07
C SER A 471 44.08 10.41 -26.57
N GLN A 472 43.68 10.59 -25.32
CA GLN A 472 42.70 9.72 -24.67
C GLN A 472 41.57 10.47 -23.99
N ILE A 473 40.46 9.76 -23.80
CA ILE A 473 39.37 10.11 -22.89
C ILE A 473 39.59 9.36 -21.59
N ASP A 474 39.68 10.10 -20.48
CA ASP A 474 40.14 9.60 -19.19
C ASP A 474 39.09 9.84 -18.10
N PHE A 475 38.41 8.78 -17.68
CA PHE A 475 37.56 8.83 -16.49
C PHE A 475 38.43 8.54 -15.26
N GLN A 476 38.61 9.53 -14.39
CA GLN A 476 39.50 9.38 -13.23
C GLN A 476 38.87 8.52 -12.14
N SER A 477 39.67 8.08 -11.17
CA SER A 477 39.24 7.25 -10.03
C SER A 477 38.20 7.89 -9.11
N THR A 478 37.87 9.18 -9.29
CA THR A 478 36.79 9.85 -8.56
C THR A 478 35.49 9.93 -9.36
N VAL A 479 35.42 9.24 -10.50
CA VAL A 479 34.20 9.12 -11.31
C VAL A 479 33.52 7.80 -10.99
N ASP A 480 32.25 7.88 -10.60
CA ASP A 480 31.39 6.72 -10.32
C ASP A 480 30.55 6.41 -11.56
N LEU A 481 30.76 5.24 -12.17
CA LEU A 481 30.08 4.79 -13.38
C LEU A 481 28.89 3.85 -13.10
N THR A 482 28.56 3.59 -11.83
CA THR A 482 27.52 2.60 -11.47
C THR A 482 26.13 2.93 -12.01
N GLY A 483 25.82 4.22 -12.18
CA GLY A 483 24.55 4.71 -12.73
C GLY A 483 24.43 4.68 -14.26
N PHE A 484 25.52 4.41 -15.00
CA PHE A 484 25.51 4.42 -16.46
C PHE A 484 25.22 3.03 -17.03
N SER A 485 24.17 2.92 -17.84
CA SER A 485 23.71 1.66 -18.46
C SER A 485 23.87 1.62 -19.98
N GLY A 486 24.52 2.63 -20.55
CA GLY A 486 24.68 2.80 -22.00
C GLY A 486 25.86 2.02 -22.59
N THR A 487 26.38 2.50 -23.73
CA THR A 487 27.55 1.91 -24.41
C THR A 487 28.58 2.99 -24.74
N PHE A 488 29.85 2.74 -24.41
CA PHE A 488 30.97 3.51 -24.96
C PHE A 488 31.41 2.89 -26.28
N ALA A 489 31.07 3.51 -27.40
CA ALA A 489 31.54 3.11 -28.72
C ALA A 489 32.86 3.83 -29.01
N VAL A 490 33.99 3.13 -28.83
CA VAL A 490 35.33 3.64 -29.10
C VAL A 490 35.68 3.38 -30.56
N LEU A 491 35.77 4.45 -31.33
CA LEU A 491 35.92 4.49 -32.77
C LEU A 491 37.20 5.26 -33.16
N GLU A 492 37.43 5.43 -34.47
CA GLU A 492 38.46 6.30 -35.12
C GLU A 492 39.56 6.85 -34.19
N ASP A 493 40.60 6.06 -33.95
CA ASP A 493 41.81 6.37 -33.16
C ASP A 493 41.57 6.77 -31.69
N GLY A 494 40.33 6.73 -31.22
CA GLY A 494 39.94 7.03 -29.85
C GLY A 494 40.62 6.08 -28.87
N ILE A 495 41.03 6.62 -27.71
CA ILE A 495 41.54 5.82 -26.59
C ILE A 495 40.64 6.09 -25.40
N LEU A 496 40.03 5.06 -24.83
CA LEU A 496 39.25 5.16 -23.59
C LEU A 496 40.08 4.63 -22.42
N ASN A 497 40.14 5.39 -21.33
CA ASN A 497 40.70 5.00 -20.05
C ASN A 497 39.62 5.11 -18.98
N LEU A 498 39.37 4.02 -18.26
CA LEU A 498 38.36 3.92 -17.20
C LEU A 498 39.06 3.65 -15.87
N PRO A 499 38.49 4.10 -14.74
CA PRO A 499 39.01 3.73 -13.42
C PRO A 499 38.65 2.27 -13.12
N ALA A 500 39.14 1.73 -11.99
CA ALA A 500 38.70 0.43 -11.52
C ALA A 500 37.18 0.40 -11.27
N ILE A 501 36.48 -0.60 -11.82
CA ILE A 501 35.02 -0.72 -11.75
C ILE A 501 34.69 -2.15 -11.34
N THR A 502 34.19 -2.30 -10.10
CA THR A 502 33.79 -3.61 -9.58
C THR A 502 32.42 -4.04 -10.10
N ILE A 503 31.55 -3.08 -10.42
CA ILE A 503 30.16 -3.30 -10.88
C ILE A 503 29.88 -2.49 -12.14
N GLY A 504 29.97 -3.14 -13.30
CA GLY A 504 29.67 -2.55 -14.60
C GLY A 504 28.24 -2.83 -15.06
N SER A 505 27.49 -1.77 -15.35
CA SER A 505 26.13 -1.78 -15.93
C SER A 505 26.11 -1.37 -17.41
N PHE A 506 27.25 -1.00 -17.99
CA PHE A 506 27.38 -0.47 -19.36
C PHE A 506 28.18 -1.39 -20.29
N GLY A 507 28.05 -1.17 -21.59
CA GLY A 507 28.83 -1.83 -22.65
C GLY A 507 30.04 -1.05 -23.13
N ILE A 508 31.03 -1.74 -23.68
CA ILE A 508 32.13 -1.17 -24.47
C ILE A 508 32.15 -1.79 -25.86
N ASP A 509 32.19 -0.96 -26.90
CA ASP A 509 32.37 -1.39 -28.29
C ASP A 509 33.66 -0.79 -28.85
N LEU A 510 34.68 -1.63 -29.07
CA LEU A 510 35.96 -1.29 -29.66
C LEU A 510 35.94 -1.62 -31.15
N SER A 511 35.41 -0.69 -31.94
CA SER A 511 35.25 -0.86 -33.38
C SER A 511 36.19 0.05 -34.19
N GLY A 512 36.62 -0.41 -35.36
CA GLY A 512 37.60 0.32 -36.19
C GLY A 512 38.97 0.40 -35.52
N SER A 513 39.59 1.59 -35.48
CA SER A 513 40.89 1.82 -34.80
C SER A 513 40.77 2.29 -33.35
N GLY A 514 39.56 2.21 -32.77
CA GLY A 514 39.32 2.56 -31.37
C GLY A 514 40.02 1.60 -30.41
N ARG A 515 40.54 2.13 -29.30
CA ARG A 515 41.37 1.40 -28.35
C ARG A 515 40.94 1.63 -26.91
N TYR A 516 41.11 0.63 -26.06
CA TYR A 516 40.88 0.73 -24.61
C TYR A 516 42.19 0.50 -23.85
N ARG A 517 42.44 1.32 -22.82
CA ARG A 517 43.58 1.17 -21.93
C ARG A 517 43.23 0.22 -20.77
N LEU A 518 43.91 -0.92 -20.72
CA LEU A 518 43.67 -2.00 -19.76
C LEU A 518 44.70 -1.95 -18.62
N ASP A 519 44.68 -0.85 -17.86
CA ASP A 519 45.60 -0.64 -16.72
C ASP A 519 45.02 -1.12 -15.37
N ASP A 520 43.69 -1.12 -15.25
CA ASP A 520 42.95 -1.43 -14.02
C ASP A 520 41.93 -2.57 -14.25
N GLU A 521 41.33 -3.06 -13.16
CA GLU A 521 40.24 -4.05 -13.18
C GLU A 521 38.90 -3.38 -13.51
N VAL A 522 38.27 -3.78 -14.62
CA VAL A 522 37.00 -3.19 -15.06
C VAL A 522 35.96 -4.25 -15.37
N ALA A 523 34.80 -4.13 -14.74
CA ALA A 523 33.60 -4.88 -15.09
C ALA A 523 32.76 -4.12 -16.12
N VAL A 524 32.24 -4.85 -17.12
CA VAL A 524 31.34 -4.34 -18.17
C VAL A 524 30.18 -5.32 -18.40
N PHE A 525 29.04 -4.83 -18.87
CA PHE A 525 27.87 -5.64 -19.22
C PHE A 525 27.97 -6.28 -20.62
N SER A 526 28.64 -5.61 -21.54
CA SER A 526 28.97 -6.15 -22.86
C SER A 526 30.33 -5.63 -23.32
N LEU A 527 31.01 -6.43 -24.14
CA LEU A 527 32.27 -6.05 -24.77
C LEU A 527 32.24 -6.53 -26.22
N VAL A 528 32.44 -5.61 -27.15
CA VAL A 528 32.63 -5.90 -28.58
C VAL A 528 34.04 -5.47 -28.95
N ILE A 529 34.80 -6.31 -29.65
CA ILE A 529 36.13 -5.95 -30.18
C ILE A 529 36.23 -6.38 -31.65
N ASP A 530 36.52 -5.41 -32.52
CA ASP A 530 36.59 -5.59 -33.98
C ASP A 530 35.30 -6.21 -34.54
N GLY A 531 34.15 -5.73 -34.04
CA GLY A 531 32.82 -6.20 -34.42
C GLY A 531 32.43 -7.60 -33.93
N ALA A 532 33.24 -8.23 -33.09
CA ALA A 532 32.93 -9.53 -32.47
C ALA A 532 32.57 -9.37 -30.98
N ASP A 533 31.43 -9.93 -30.58
CA ASP A 533 31.04 -10.03 -29.18
C ASP A 533 32.01 -10.91 -28.40
N VAL A 534 32.54 -10.38 -27.30
CA VAL A 534 33.35 -11.14 -26.34
C VAL A 534 32.39 -11.83 -25.36
N PRO A 535 32.45 -13.16 -25.21
CA PRO A 535 31.60 -13.86 -24.26
C PRO A 535 31.83 -13.41 -22.82
N ALA A 536 30.90 -13.70 -21.93
CA ALA A 536 31.10 -13.44 -20.51
C ALA A 536 32.30 -14.22 -19.93
N GLY A 537 33.08 -13.56 -19.09
CA GLY A 537 34.29 -14.10 -18.48
C GLY A 537 35.22 -13.00 -17.97
N THR A 538 36.32 -13.42 -17.35
CA THR A 538 37.44 -12.55 -16.96
C THR A 538 38.55 -12.71 -17.99
N TYR A 539 38.99 -11.61 -18.58
CA TYR A 539 40.00 -11.59 -19.64
C TYR A 539 41.15 -10.67 -19.27
N ALA A 540 42.36 -11.22 -19.22
CA ALA A 540 43.59 -10.45 -19.29
C ALA A 540 43.93 -10.14 -20.76
N TYR A 541 44.86 -9.21 -20.99
CA TYR A 541 45.34 -8.85 -22.32
C TYR A 541 45.74 -10.07 -23.17
N SER A 542 46.39 -11.07 -22.56
CA SER A 542 46.86 -12.29 -23.24
C SER A 542 45.75 -13.23 -23.71
N ASP A 543 44.53 -13.07 -23.20
CA ASP A 543 43.40 -13.95 -23.53
C ASP A 543 42.74 -13.57 -24.86
N PHE A 544 43.00 -12.36 -25.36
CA PHE A 544 42.51 -11.89 -26.65
C PHE A 544 43.43 -12.37 -27.79
N PRO A 545 42.87 -12.78 -28.95
CA PRO A 545 43.65 -13.01 -30.17
C PRO A 545 44.46 -11.77 -30.58
N THR A 546 45.59 -11.97 -31.26
CA THR A 546 46.46 -10.86 -31.69
C THR A 546 45.73 -9.79 -32.50
N SER A 547 44.72 -10.16 -33.29
CA SER A 547 43.91 -9.18 -34.04
C SER A 547 43.07 -8.26 -33.15
N GLN A 548 42.66 -8.71 -31.96
CA GLN A 548 41.90 -7.93 -30.98
C GLN A 548 42.82 -7.18 -30.01
N GLN A 549 44.05 -7.67 -29.81
CA GLN A 549 45.06 -7.02 -28.98
C GLN A 549 45.47 -5.63 -29.49
N ASP A 550 45.31 -5.35 -30.79
CA ASP A 550 45.56 -4.01 -31.36
C ASP A 550 44.54 -2.95 -30.86
N ASN A 551 43.36 -3.40 -30.40
CA ASN A 551 42.33 -2.56 -29.77
C ASN A 551 42.55 -2.38 -28.25
N LEU A 552 43.58 -3.01 -27.68
CA LEU A 552 43.90 -2.92 -26.25
C LEU A 552 45.29 -2.31 -26.08
N ILE A 553 45.43 -1.38 -25.14
CA ILE A 553 46.70 -0.72 -24.82
C ILE A 553 46.99 -0.98 -23.36
N ASP A 554 48.25 -1.31 -23.06
CA ASP A 554 48.75 -1.59 -21.71
C ASP A 554 48.06 -2.84 -21.08
N GLY A 555 48.85 -3.85 -20.69
CA GLY A 555 48.34 -5.18 -20.33
C GLY A 555 48.33 -5.47 -18.82
N GLY A 556 48.13 -4.44 -17.99
CA GLY A 556 48.28 -4.52 -16.53
C GLY A 556 47.04 -4.99 -15.78
N GLY A 557 45.85 -4.75 -16.33
CA GLY A 557 44.55 -5.03 -15.71
C GLY A 557 43.80 -6.22 -16.32
N THR A 558 42.53 -6.37 -15.92
CA THR A 558 41.59 -7.42 -16.37
C THR A 558 40.22 -6.83 -16.71
N ILE A 559 39.57 -7.35 -17.76
CA ILE A 559 38.19 -7.02 -18.11
C ILE A 559 37.28 -8.15 -17.67
N HIS A 560 36.30 -7.84 -16.81
CA HIS A 560 35.23 -8.75 -16.42
C HIS A 560 34.01 -8.48 -17.29
N VAL A 561 33.88 -9.22 -18.39
CA VAL A 561 32.68 -9.17 -19.22
C VAL A 561 31.60 -9.97 -18.48
N ARG A 562 30.64 -9.26 -17.91
CA ARG A 562 29.51 -9.86 -17.22
C ARG A 562 28.58 -10.45 -18.27
N SER A 563 28.07 -11.64 -18.02
CA SER A 563 26.97 -12.11 -18.83
C SER A 563 25.71 -11.36 -18.45
N SER A 564 24.96 -10.90 -19.45
CA SER A 564 23.52 -10.65 -19.36
C SER A 564 22.70 -11.93 -19.06
N ARG A 565 23.30 -13.00 -18.50
CA ARG A 565 22.68 -14.34 -18.38
C ARG A 565 21.51 -14.27 -17.40
N THR A 566 20.36 -14.01 -17.99
CA THR A 566 18.99 -14.13 -17.51
C THR A 566 18.56 -15.59 -17.29
N ALA A 567 19.48 -16.56 -17.37
CA ALA A 567 19.15 -17.96 -17.15
C ALA A 567 20.40 -18.75 -16.75
N ILE A 568 20.48 -19.16 -15.48
CA ILE A 568 21.18 -20.42 -15.16
C ILE A 568 20.49 -21.50 -16.01
N GLN A 569 21.23 -22.27 -16.83
CA GLN A 569 20.63 -23.36 -17.62
C GLN A 569 19.95 -24.40 -16.70
N SER A 570 19.19 -25.34 -17.23
CA SER A 570 18.66 -26.43 -16.38
C SER A 570 19.78 -27.40 -15.99
N GLY A 571 19.84 -27.82 -14.73
CA GLY A 571 20.90 -28.70 -14.24
C GLY A 571 20.98 -28.79 -12.71
N THR A 572 21.89 -29.61 -12.21
CA THR A 572 22.15 -29.82 -10.78
C THR A 572 23.20 -28.83 -10.26
N LEU A 573 22.98 -28.21 -9.10
CA LEU A 573 23.88 -27.30 -8.39
C LEU A 573 25.08 -28.04 -7.74
N ASP A 574 25.72 -28.97 -8.46
CA ASP A 574 26.90 -29.74 -8.00
C ASP A 574 28.21 -28.98 -8.30
N GLU A 575 29.19 -29.02 -7.38
CA GLU A 575 30.59 -28.55 -7.60
C GLU A 575 31.23 -29.12 -8.88
N GLY A 576 30.79 -30.29 -9.33
CA GLY A 576 31.25 -30.98 -10.54
C GLY A 576 30.42 -30.76 -11.81
N ALA A 577 29.33 -30.01 -11.74
CA ALA A 577 28.49 -29.76 -12.92
C ALA A 577 29.20 -28.80 -13.89
N THR A 578 29.28 -29.18 -15.16
CA THR A 578 29.80 -28.35 -16.25
C THR A 578 28.82 -27.25 -16.63
N TRP A 579 28.41 -26.44 -15.66
CA TRP A 579 28.06 -25.05 -15.91
C TRP A 579 29.32 -24.44 -16.49
N GLY A 580 29.28 -23.79 -17.66
CA GLY A 580 30.46 -23.11 -18.20
C GLY A 580 30.94 -21.91 -17.35
N VAL A 581 30.65 -21.90 -16.04
CA VAL A 581 30.90 -20.88 -15.03
C VAL A 581 31.08 -21.63 -13.69
N VAL A 582 32.15 -21.32 -12.96
CA VAL A 582 32.36 -21.82 -11.59
C VAL A 582 31.31 -21.17 -10.68
N LEU A 583 30.58 -21.96 -9.88
CA LEU A 583 29.64 -21.42 -8.92
C LEU A 583 30.41 -20.57 -7.88
N PRO A 584 29.93 -19.37 -7.53
CA PRO A 584 30.61 -18.51 -6.56
C PRO A 584 30.72 -19.20 -5.21
N THR A 585 31.92 -19.14 -4.63
CA THR A 585 32.24 -19.64 -3.29
C THR A 585 32.09 -18.53 -2.25
N TYR A 586 32.02 -18.87 -0.96
CA TYR A 586 31.94 -17.92 0.17
C TYR A 586 32.97 -16.78 0.11
N ALA A 587 34.13 -17.05 -0.50
CA ALA A 587 35.22 -16.07 -0.62
C ALA A 587 34.94 -15.00 -1.68
N ASP A 588 34.02 -15.23 -2.61
CA ASP A 588 33.88 -14.41 -3.81
C ASP A 588 33.10 -13.10 -3.57
N GLU A 589 32.60 -12.83 -2.35
CA GLU A 589 31.80 -11.64 -1.98
C GLU A 589 30.81 -11.21 -3.07
N ASP A 590 30.27 -12.20 -3.78
CA ASP A 590 29.58 -11.92 -5.01
C ASP A 590 28.24 -11.23 -4.68
N THR A 591 28.03 -10.03 -5.21
CA THR A 591 26.79 -9.26 -5.06
C THR A 591 25.82 -9.51 -6.23
N HIS A 592 26.18 -10.38 -7.18
CA HIS A 592 25.34 -10.66 -8.34
C HIS A 592 24.04 -11.36 -7.96
N ARG A 593 22.95 -10.90 -8.58
CA ARG A 593 21.67 -11.61 -8.63
C ARG A 593 21.66 -12.55 -9.83
N TRP A 594 21.34 -13.80 -9.57
CA TRP A 594 21.30 -14.88 -10.54
C TRP A 594 19.85 -15.16 -10.90
N HIS A 595 19.51 -15.19 -12.19
CA HIS A 595 18.14 -15.48 -12.62
C HIS A 595 18.02 -16.94 -13.07
N GLY A 596 17.08 -17.68 -12.50
CA GLY A 596 16.77 -19.05 -12.94
C GLY A 596 16.06 -19.11 -14.30
N GLY A 597 15.41 -18.01 -14.72
CA GLY A 597 14.57 -18.01 -15.93
C GLY A 597 13.49 -19.10 -15.84
N ILE A 598 13.33 -19.91 -16.89
CA ILE A 598 12.43 -21.06 -16.97
C ILE A 598 13.09 -22.40 -16.58
N ASN A 599 14.28 -22.36 -16.00
CA ASN A 599 15.09 -23.55 -15.81
C ASN A 599 14.81 -24.24 -14.47
N ARG A 600 15.03 -25.55 -14.46
CA ARG A 600 15.04 -26.36 -13.24
C ARG A 600 16.45 -26.47 -12.67
N LEU A 601 16.63 -26.01 -11.43
CA LEU A 601 17.84 -26.09 -10.64
C LEU A 601 17.69 -27.21 -9.61
N GLY A 602 18.45 -28.30 -9.76
CA GLY A 602 18.42 -29.44 -8.85
C GLY A 602 19.42 -29.26 -7.69
N VAL A 603 19.00 -29.42 -6.44
CA VAL A 603 19.91 -29.49 -5.28
C VAL A 603 20.20 -30.95 -4.94
N SER A 604 21.47 -31.36 -4.93
CA SER A 604 21.84 -32.77 -4.80
C SER A 604 22.41 -33.20 -3.46
N ASP A 605 23.07 -32.37 -2.66
CA ASP A 605 23.52 -32.74 -1.30
C ASP A 605 23.48 -31.49 -0.39
N LYS A 606 24.51 -31.29 0.46
CA LYS A 606 24.76 -30.02 1.12
C LYS A 606 25.49 -29.13 0.12
N GLU A 607 24.72 -28.33 -0.59
CA GLU A 607 25.26 -27.43 -1.60
C GLU A 607 25.15 -25.99 -1.08
N ALA A 608 26.27 -25.28 -1.15
CA ALA A 608 26.32 -23.87 -0.84
C ALA A 608 26.15 -23.10 -2.15
N PHE A 609 25.05 -22.37 -2.29
CA PHE A 609 24.90 -21.37 -3.33
C PHE A 609 25.22 -20.00 -2.72
N GLU A 610 26.46 -19.56 -2.85
CA GLU A 610 26.96 -18.40 -2.10
C GLU A 610 27.02 -17.11 -2.94
N GLY A 611 26.27 -17.06 -4.05
CA GLY A 611 26.05 -15.86 -4.84
C GLY A 611 25.18 -14.81 -4.13
N GLY A 612 25.21 -13.57 -4.62
CA GLY A 612 24.53 -12.41 -4.00
C GLY A 612 23.03 -12.59 -3.81
N GLY A 613 22.35 -13.16 -4.81
CA GLY A 613 20.98 -13.65 -4.66
C GLY A 613 20.51 -14.52 -5.82
N LEU A 614 19.46 -15.33 -5.64
CA LEU A 614 18.82 -16.13 -6.68
C LEU A 614 17.39 -15.64 -6.91
N VAL A 615 17.04 -15.30 -8.15
CA VAL A 615 15.70 -14.90 -8.58
C VAL A 615 15.08 -16.01 -9.41
N LEU A 616 14.00 -16.60 -8.90
CA LEU A 616 13.18 -17.60 -9.58
C LEU A 616 11.99 -16.91 -10.24
N GLY A 617 12.15 -16.55 -11.52
CA GLY A 617 11.10 -15.98 -12.34
C GLY A 617 10.03 -17.01 -12.75
N THR A 618 9.01 -16.53 -13.46
CA THR A 618 7.90 -17.37 -13.95
C THR A 618 8.40 -18.56 -14.76
N GLY A 619 8.00 -19.77 -14.34
CA GLY A 619 8.40 -21.03 -14.98
C GLY A 619 9.75 -21.59 -14.53
N GLY A 620 10.53 -20.86 -13.71
CA GLY A 620 11.73 -21.38 -13.07
C GLY A 620 11.38 -22.31 -11.91
N GLU A 621 12.17 -23.36 -11.72
CA GLU A 621 11.98 -24.32 -10.63
C GLU A 621 13.28 -24.52 -9.85
N LEU A 622 13.24 -24.37 -8.53
CA LEU A 622 14.29 -24.85 -7.63
C LEU A 622 13.78 -26.14 -6.97
N ALA A 623 14.35 -27.27 -7.36
CA ALA A 623 13.90 -28.59 -6.92
C ALA A 623 15.00 -29.31 -6.12
N SER A 624 14.63 -30.03 -5.06
CA SER A 624 15.53 -31.02 -4.49
C SER A 624 15.36 -32.38 -5.16
N ASP A 625 16.48 -32.95 -5.63
CA ASP A 625 16.54 -34.29 -6.21
C ASP A 625 17.16 -35.33 -5.28
N LYS A 626 17.48 -34.97 -4.01
CA LYS A 626 18.02 -35.89 -3.01
C LYS A 626 17.39 -35.69 -1.63
N ALA A 627 17.40 -36.76 -0.86
CA ALA A 627 16.90 -36.77 0.49
C ALA A 627 17.77 -35.91 1.44
N ASN A 628 17.16 -35.04 2.25
CA ASN A 628 17.86 -34.18 3.22
C ASN A 628 18.83 -33.18 2.56
N ALA A 629 18.51 -32.72 1.35
CA ALA A 629 19.28 -31.66 0.72
C ALA A 629 19.21 -30.38 1.57
N ILE A 630 20.33 -29.66 1.64
CA ILE A 630 20.41 -28.37 2.30
C ILE A 630 20.98 -27.38 1.29
N LEU A 631 20.18 -26.38 0.94
CA LEU A 631 20.62 -25.22 0.19
C LEU A 631 20.98 -24.10 1.16
N TRP A 632 22.24 -23.67 1.15
CA TRP A 632 22.65 -22.42 1.77
C TRP A 632 22.63 -21.32 0.73
N ILE A 633 21.93 -20.22 1.00
CA ILE A 633 21.83 -19.08 0.09
C ILE A 633 21.83 -17.76 0.87
N ARG A 634 22.26 -16.65 0.24
CA ARG A 634 22.06 -15.30 0.78
C ARG A 634 20.63 -14.86 0.51
N ASP A 635 20.38 -14.18 -0.60
CA ASP A 635 19.03 -13.73 -0.94
C ASP A 635 18.35 -14.69 -1.92
N LEU A 636 17.05 -14.92 -1.73
CA LEU A 636 16.21 -15.71 -2.63
C LEU A 636 14.95 -14.91 -2.95
N THR A 637 14.64 -14.71 -4.22
CA THR A 637 13.46 -14.01 -4.69
C THR A 637 12.60 -14.95 -5.53
N LEU A 638 11.31 -15.06 -5.20
CA LEU A 638 10.31 -15.81 -5.95
C LEU A 638 9.41 -14.81 -6.72
N GLU A 639 9.50 -14.79 -8.05
CA GLU A 639 8.78 -13.92 -8.99
C GLU A 639 7.97 -14.75 -10.00
N GLY A 640 7.09 -15.60 -9.48
CA GLY A 640 6.27 -16.53 -10.24
C GLY A 640 6.92 -17.90 -10.44
N GLY A 641 8.13 -18.11 -9.89
CA GLY A 641 8.83 -19.40 -9.91
C GLY A 641 8.24 -20.43 -8.94
N THR A 642 8.85 -21.62 -8.94
CA THR A 642 8.46 -22.76 -8.09
C THR A 642 9.64 -23.20 -7.25
N ILE A 643 9.43 -23.45 -5.96
CA ILE A 643 10.34 -24.22 -5.11
C ILE A 643 9.66 -25.55 -4.82
N SER A 644 10.29 -26.67 -5.18
CA SER A 644 9.69 -27.98 -5.03
C SER A 644 10.60 -28.98 -4.30
N ASN A 645 9.99 -29.90 -3.59
CA ASN A 645 10.66 -31.10 -3.09
C ASN A 645 10.00 -32.32 -3.70
N GLN A 646 10.63 -32.94 -4.71
CA GLN A 646 10.03 -34.06 -5.47
C GLN A 646 10.46 -35.45 -4.98
N LYS A 647 11.35 -35.54 -3.97
CA LYS A 647 11.94 -36.82 -3.53
C LYS A 647 11.87 -37.06 -2.02
N THR A 648 12.19 -38.29 -1.64
CA THR A 648 11.94 -38.91 -0.33
C THR A 648 12.83 -38.37 0.79
N ALA A 649 12.58 -37.17 1.31
CA ALA A 649 12.93 -36.63 2.65
C ALA A 649 12.83 -35.09 2.63
N PRO A 650 13.00 -34.40 3.76
CA PRO A 650 13.01 -32.94 3.83
C PRO A 650 13.99 -32.24 2.87
N PHE A 651 13.59 -31.09 2.34
CA PHE A 651 14.46 -30.12 1.65
C PHE A 651 14.61 -28.87 2.53
N TYR A 652 15.83 -28.57 2.95
CA TYR A 652 16.12 -27.41 3.80
C TYR A 652 16.69 -26.25 2.95
N ILE A 653 16.10 -25.07 3.10
CA ILE A 653 16.59 -23.82 2.54
C ILE A 653 16.94 -22.91 3.71
N ASN A 654 18.21 -22.57 3.85
CA ASN A 654 18.72 -21.77 4.96
C ASN A 654 19.38 -20.50 4.43
N LEU A 655 18.80 -19.34 4.78
CA LEU A 655 19.21 -18.03 4.28
C LEU A 655 20.26 -17.34 5.19
N ARG A 656 20.70 -17.97 6.28
CA ARG A 656 21.76 -17.45 7.18
C ARG A 656 21.55 -15.99 7.67
N GLY A 657 20.30 -15.56 7.83
CA GLY A 657 19.90 -14.21 8.26
C GLY A 657 19.64 -13.23 7.11
N HIS A 658 19.59 -13.70 5.87
CA HIS A 658 19.33 -12.91 4.67
C HIS A 658 17.86 -12.97 4.21
N VAL A 659 17.54 -12.35 3.08
CA VAL A 659 16.16 -12.03 2.69
C VAL A 659 15.56 -13.09 1.75
N LEU A 660 14.39 -13.61 2.11
CA LEU A 660 13.52 -14.38 1.22
C LEU A 660 12.39 -13.47 0.71
N THR A 661 12.49 -12.99 -0.52
CA THR A 661 11.48 -12.13 -1.15
C THR A 661 10.43 -12.95 -1.88
N LEU A 662 9.15 -12.78 -1.52
CA LEU A 662 8.01 -13.55 -2.00
C LEU A 662 7.04 -12.63 -2.77
N ASN A 663 7.23 -12.49 -4.09
CA ASN A 663 6.41 -11.60 -4.93
C ASN A 663 5.30 -12.33 -5.69
N SER A 664 5.50 -13.61 -6.02
CA SER A 664 4.49 -14.56 -6.49
C SER A 664 5.14 -15.93 -6.68
N GLY A 665 4.37 -17.03 -6.74
CA GLY A 665 4.89 -18.34 -7.13
C GLY A 665 4.37 -19.50 -6.30
N PHE A 666 5.05 -20.64 -6.40
CA PHE A 666 4.62 -21.91 -5.80
C PHE A 666 5.67 -22.47 -4.83
N LEU A 667 5.22 -22.96 -3.69
CA LEU A 667 5.97 -23.80 -2.77
C LEU A 667 5.33 -25.20 -2.76
N LEU A 668 5.93 -26.13 -3.50
CA LEU A 668 5.41 -27.47 -3.71
C LEU A 668 6.13 -28.48 -2.81
N ALA A 669 5.47 -28.89 -1.74
CA ALA A 669 5.89 -30.06 -0.98
C ALA A 669 5.28 -31.30 -1.66
N ASP A 670 6.05 -32.00 -2.50
CA ASP A 670 5.57 -33.14 -3.29
C ASP A 670 6.03 -34.49 -2.72
N SER A 671 5.10 -35.21 -2.10
CA SER A 671 5.35 -36.48 -1.43
C SER A 671 5.17 -37.65 -2.38
N GLY A 672 6.29 -38.17 -2.87
CA GLY A 672 6.36 -39.48 -3.52
C GLY A 672 6.06 -40.68 -2.60
N ALA A 673 5.10 -40.61 -1.66
CA ALA A 673 4.75 -41.56 -0.58
C ALA A 673 5.54 -41.41 0.75
N TYR A 674 6.16 -40.27 1.01
CA TYR A 674 7.03 -40.03 2.17
C TYR A 674 6.81 -38.62 2.72
N ASN A 675 7.17 -38.35 3.98
CA ASN A 675 7.19 -37.00 4.55
C ASN A 675 8.25 -36.16 3.83
N THR A 676 7.82 -35.38 2.84
CA THR A 676 8.66 -34.53 1.99
C THR A 676 8.38 -33.08 2.31
N ASP A 677 8.91 -32.65 3.45
CA ASP A 677 8.69 -31.30 3.92
C ASP A 677 9.66 -30.32 3.24
N LEU A 678 9.23 -29.07 3.05
CA LEU A 678 10.07 -27.96 2.64
C LEU A 678 10.31 -27.07 3.86
N PHE A 679 11.56 -26.93 4.29
CA PHE A 679 11.91 -26.17 5.49
C PHE A 679 12.67 -24.89 5.15
N PHE A 680 12.18 -23.75 5.64
CA PHE A 680 12.88 -22.47 5.58
C PHE A 680 13.45 -22.12 6.95
N GLN A 681 14.71 -21.66 6.97
CA GLN A 681 15.44 -21.35 8.21
C GLN A 681 16.30 -20.09 8.07
N ASN A 682 16.49 -19.39 9.19
CA ASN A 682 17.33 -18.20 9.35
C ASN A 682 17.10 -17.19 8.20
N ALA A 683 15.88 -16.67 8.09
CA ALA A 683 15.50 -15.82 6.96
C ALA A 683 14.67 -14.62 7.45
N THR A 684 14.75 -13.50 6.75
CA THR A 684 13.77 -12.42 6.85
C THR A 684 12.89 -12.45 5.60
N LEU A 685 11.59 -12.64 5.76
CA LEU A 685 10.68 -12.61 4.63
C LEU A 685 10.43 -11.17 4.17
N ALA A 686 10.31 -10.98 2.87
CA ALA A 686 9.95 -9.71 2.22
C ALA A 686 8.96 -9.95 1.07
N GLY A 687 8.40 -8.89 0.50
CA GLY A 687 7.48 -8.95 -0.65
C GLY A 687 6.01 -8.91 -0.26
N SER A 688 5.13 -8.84 -1.25
CA SER A 688 3.68 -8.62 -1.09
C SER A 688 2.83 -9.56 -1.94
N GLY A 689 3.43 -10.64 -2.46
CA GLY A 689 2.80 -11.55 -3.41
C GLY A 689 1.78 -12.53 -2.85
N THR A 690 1.07 -13.22 -3.75
CA THR A 690 0.38 -14.47 -3.39
C THR A 690 1.33 -15.65 -3.62
N ILE A 691 1.58 -16.42 -2.57
CA ILE A 691 2.39 -17.64 -2.61
C ILE A 691 1.48 -18.84 -2.44
N GLU A 692 1.41 -19.67 -3.46
CA GLU A 692 0.62 -20.90 -3.42
C GLU A 692 1.43 -22.03 -2.78
N ILE A 693 0.83 -22.68 -1.78
CA ILE A 693 1.37 -23.85 -1.09
C ILE A 693 0.50 -25.05 -1.45
N ALA A 694 1.07 -26.02 -2.15
CA ALA A 694 0.33 -27.16 -2.67
C ALA A 694 1.08 -28.48 -2.49
N GLY A 695 0.34 -29.59 -2.52
CA GLY A 695 0.84 -30.95 -2.44
C GLY A 695 0.17 -31.90 -3.43
N THR A 696 0.87 -32.89 -3.96
CA THR A 696 0.27 -33.74 -5.00
C THR A 696 -0.57 -34.90 -4.46
N ARG A 697 -0.50 -35.20 -3.15
CA ARG A 697 -1.15 -36.39 -2.54
C ARG A 697 -1.88 -36.09 -1.24
N ALA A 698 -3.09 -36.66 -1.12
CA ALA A 698 -3.97 -36.49 0.03
C ALA A 698 -3.52 -37.20 1.33
N ASN A 699 -2.63 -38.20 1.26
CA ASN A 699 -2.37 -39.10 2.39
C ASN A 699 -1.10 -38.80 3.19
N ASP A 700 -0.22 -37.93 2.69
CA ASP A 700 1.13 -37.76 3.25
C ASP A 700 1.35 -36.37 3.92
N LEU A 701 0.30 -35.54 4.00
CA LEU A 701 0.32 -34.19 4.61
C LEU A 701 1.61 -33.41 4.31
N PRO A 702 1.92 -33.15 3.03
CA PRO A 702 3.15 -32.47 2.65
C PRO A 702 3.25 -31.08 3.27
N GLU A 703 4.30 -30.85 4.05
CA GLU A 703 4.44 -29.66 4.89
C GLU A 703 5.42 -28.63 4.29
N VAL A 704 4.99 -27.38 4.15
CA VAL A 704 5.88 -26.22 3.99
C VAL A 704 6.01 -25.57 5.36
N ARG A 705 7.20 -25.66 5.96
CA ARG A 705 7.51 -25.14 7.29
C ARG A 705 8.44 -23.94 7.24
N PHE A 706 8.04 -22.87 7.91
CA PHE A 706 8.94 -21.80 8.34
C PHE A 706 9.34 -22.04 9.80
N ASP A 707 10.63 -22.09 10.12
CA ASP A 707 11.08 -22.31 11.49
C ASP A 707 11.06 -21.03 12.35
N ALA A 708 11.30 -21.16 13.65
CA ALA A 708 11.29 -20.03 14.59
C ALA A 708 12.41 -19.00 14.39
N SER A 709 13.39 -19.28 13.52
CA SER A 709 14.42 -18.33 13.10
C SER A 709 14.06 -17.55 11.83
N VAL A 710 12.86 -17.79 11.27
CA VAL A 710 12.30 -16.99 10.18
C VAL A 710 11.52 -15.80 10.73
N ASP A 711 11.95 -14.59 10.39
CA ASP A 711 11.24 -13.35 10.66
C ASP A 711 10.26 -13.05 9.52
N THR A 712 8.96 -13.11 9.79
CA THR A 712 7.91 -12.88 8.79
C THR A 712 7.47 -11.42 8.68
N SER A 713 8.01 -10.51 9.50
CA SER A 713 7.49 -9.14 9.65
C SER A 713 7.59 -8.29 8.37
N GLY A 714 8.51 -8.61 7.46
CA GLY A 714 8.69 -7.90 6.19
C GLY A 714 7.81 -8.39 5.03
N PHE A 715 7.06 -9.49 5.19
CA PHE A 715 6.18 -10.02 4.14
C PHE A 715 4.73 -9.55 4.36
N SER A 716 4.15 -8.91 3.34
CA SER A 716 2.80 -8.34 3.36
C SER A 716 1.78 -9.03 2.45
N GLY A 717 2.15 -10.20 1.89
CA GLY A 717 1.35 -10.91 0.91
C GLY A 717 0.34 -11.91 1.48
N THR A 718 -0.04 -12.89 0.67
CA THR A 718 -0.99 -13.96 1.04
C THR A 718 -0.37 -15.33 0.84
N PHE A 719 -0.47 -16.19 1.85
CA PHE A 719 -0.25 -17.64 1.68
C PHE A 719 -1.57 -18.30 1.27
N LEU A 720 -1.64 -18.77 0.02
CA LEU A 720 -2.77 -19.53 -0.50
C LEU A 720 -2.44 -21.02 -0.38
N VAL A 721 -3.06 -21.73 0.56
CA VAL A 721 -2.84 -23.16 0.75
C VAL A 721 -3.92 -23.95 0.04
N THR A 722 -3.52 -24.74 -0.95
CA THR A 722 -4.38 -25.52 -1.85
C THR A 722 -3.95 -26.99 -1.86
N ASP A 723 -4.72 -27.83 -2.56
CA ASP A 723 -4.33 -29.18 -2.98
C ASP A 723 -3.52 -29.97 -1.93
N ASN A 724 -4.10 -30.27 -0.77
CA ASN A 724 -3.46 -31.09 0.29
C ASN A 724 -2.16 -30.53 0.89
N GLY A 725 -1.72 -29.33 0.50
CA GLY A 725 -0.57 -28.67 1.10
C GLY A 725 -0.84 -28.37 2.57
N VAL A 726 0.20 -28.43 3.40
CA VAL A 726 0.14 -28.05 4.80
C VAL A 726 1.11 -26.91 5.05
N LEU A 727 0.60 -25.75 5.48
CA LEU A 727 1.45 -24.65 5.95
C LEU A 727 1.71 -24.79 7.45
N ALA A 728 2.97 -24.74 7.86
CA ALA A 728 3.39 -24.66 9.26
C ALA A 728 4.21 -23.39 9.50
N LEU A 729 3.76 -22.59 10.46
CA LEU A 729 4.37 -21.30 10.83
C LEU A 729 4.88 -21.36 12.28
N PRO A 730 5.90 -20.58 12.64
CA PRO A 730 6.33 -20.47 14.03
C PRO A 730 5.33 -19.62 14.84
N ASN A 731 5.60 -19.39 16.13
CA ASN A 731 4.83 -18.40 16.89
C ASN A 731 5.09 -17.00 16.33
N LEU A 732 4.02 -16.29 15.95
CA LEU A 732 4.08 -14.96 15.35
C LEU A 732 3.21 -14.00 16.17
N GLY A 733 3.83 -12.93 16.70
CA GLY A 733 3.13 -11.94 17.54
C GLY A 733 2.66 -10.68 16.79
N THR A 734 3.08 -10.51 15.54
CA THR A 734 2.79 -9.32 14.74
C THR A 734 2.09 -9.72 13.45
N PRO A 735 0.95 -9.10 13.11
CA PRO A 735 0.32 -9.33 11.82
C PRO A 735 1.23 -8.76 10.72
N SER A 736 1.51 -9.57 9.70
CA SER A 736 2.20 -9.08 8.51
C SER A 736 1.57 -9.56 7.21
N PHE A 737 1.00 -10.78 7.17
CA PHE A 737 0.43 -11.37 5.96
C PHE A 737 -0.98 -11.94 6.18
N SER A 738 -1.62 -12.38 5.09
CA SER A 738 -2.90 -13.07 5.10
C SER A 738 -2.76 -14.57 4.80
N ILE A 739 -3.72 -15.39 5.25
CA ILE A 739 -3.80 -16.82 4.93
C ILE A 739 -5.14 -17.12 4.26
N THR A 740 -5.11 -17.86 3.15
CA THR A 740 -6.29 -18.45 2.53
C THR A 740 -6.14 -19.97 2.47
N LEU A 741 -7.04 -20.69 3.10
CA LEU A 741 -7.14 -22.16 3.03
C LEU A 741 -8.27 -22.52 2.07
N ALA A 742 -7.94 -23.19 0.97
CA ALA A 742 -8.90 -23.54 -0.07
C ALA A 742 -8.79 -25.00 -0.50
N GLY A 743 -9.91 -25.59 -0.92
CA GLY A 743 -9.94 -26.96 -1.44
C GLY A 743 -9.58 -27.97 -0.35
N SER A 744 -8.45 -28.67 -0.48
CA SER A 744 -7.94 -29.57 0.56
C SER A 744 -6.69 -29.06 1.27
N GLY A 745 -6.30 -27.81 1.04
CA GLY A 745 -5.18 -27.16 1.71
C GLY A 745 -5.43 -26.99 3.21
N LYS A 746 -4.37 -27.12 4.01
CA LYS A 746 -4.46 -27.13 5.48
C LYS A 746 -3.43 -26.23 6.14
N TYR A 747 -3.74 -25.80 7.36
CA TYR A 747 -2.81 -25.13 8.26
C TYR A 747 -2.50 -26.03 9.46
N LYS A 748 -1.23 -26.08 9.87
CA LYS A 748 -0.80 -26.77 11.08
C LYS A 748 -1.02 -25.87 12.31
N PHE A 749 -2.07 -26.16 13.05
CA PHE A 749 -2.58 -25.38 14.17
C PHE A 749 -1.88 -25.76 15.48
N ASP A 750 -0.55 -25.63 15.52
CA ASP A 750 0.30 -25.96 16.68
C ASP A 750 0.99 -24.74 17.30
N SER A 751 0.87 -23.59 16.64
CA SER A 751 1.53 -22.33 17.01
C SER A 751 0.52 -21.19 17.12
N ASN A 752 0.87 -20.19 17.94
CA ASN A 752 0.10 -18.96 18.08
C ASN A 752 0.53 -17.96 17.01
N ILE A 753 -0.36 -17.63 16.08
CA ILE A 753 -0.06 -16.67 15.00
C ILE A 753 -1.04 -15.51 14.97
N VAL A 754 -0.58 -14.37 14.47
CA VAL A 754 -1.40 -13.20 14.17
C VAL A 754 -1.32 -12.95 12.66
N VAL A 755 -2.47 -12.80 12.00
CA VAL A 755 -2.60 -12.61 10.54
C VAL A 755 -3.47 -11.39 10.25
N ASN A 756 -3.28 -10.76 9.09
CA ASN A 756 -4.12 -9.64 8.64
C ASN A 756 -5.54 -10.10 8.26
N ASP A 757 -5.63 -11.23 7.57
CA ASP A 757 -6.88 -11.84 7.14
C ASP A 757 -6.73 -13.37 7.16
N LEU A 758 -7.83 -14.06 7.45
CA LEU A 758 -7.92 -15.51 7.41
C LEU A 758 -9.19 -15.89 6.65
N MET A 759 -9.00 -16.51 5.50
CA MET A 759 -10.09 -17.09 4.71
C MET A 759 -10.00 -18.61 4.77
N ILE A 760 -11.11 -19.28 5.09
CA ILE A 760 -11.22 -20.74 5.07
C ILE A 760 -12.41 -21.12 4.20
N ASP A 761 -12.16 -21.88 3.12
CA ASP A 761 -13.18 -22.34 2.18
C ASP A 761 -14.04 -21.19 1.60
N GLY A 762 -13.39 -20.08 1.27
CA GLY A 762 -14.04 -18.89 0.68
C GLY A 762 -14.81 -18.04 1.69
N VAL A 763 -14.78 -18.38 2.98
CA VAL A 763 -15.35 -17.58 4.07
C VAL A 763 -14.23 -16.81 4.76
N SER A 764 -14.24 -15.49 4.64
CA SER A 764 -13.37 -14.61 5.45
C SER A 764 -13.89 -14.60 6.88
N LEU A 765 -12.98 -14.83 7.83
CA LEU A 765 -13.29 -14.81 9.25
C LEU A 765 -13.19 -13.38 9.78
N ASP A 766 -14.18 -12.98 10.58
CA ASP A 766 -14.18 -11.67 11.22
C ASP A 766 -12.95 -11.49 12.12
N PRO A 767 -12.47 -10.26 12.34
CA PRO A 767 -11.37 -10.03 13.27
C PRO A 767 -11.66 -10.52 14.70
N GLY A 768 -10.76 -11.35 15.24
CA GLY A 768 -10.95 -12.03 16.52
C GLY A 768 -9.85 -13.06 16.83
N ILE A 769 -9.96 -13.72 17.98
CA ILE A 769 -9.15 -14.89 18.33
C ILE A 769 -9.98 -16.13 18.00
N TYR A 770 -9.37 -17.07 17.29
CA TYR A 770 -9.93 -18.36 16.95
C TYR A 770 -9.08 -19.45 17.58
N TYR A 771 -9.69 -20.19 18.49
CA TYR A 771 -9.27 -21.50 18.91
C TYR A 771 -9.85 -22.57 17.98
N TYR A 772 -9.31 -23.79 18.05
CA TYR A 772 -9.79 -24.90 17.20
C TYR A 772 -11.31 -25.13 17.34
N ASP A 773 -11.84 -25.04 18.56
CA ASP A 773 -13.26 -25.28 18.86
C ASP A 773 -14.19 -24.11 18.48
N ASP A 774 -13.63 -22.92 18.17
CA ASP A 774 -14.42 -21.77 17.70
C ASP A 774 -14.84 -21.90 16.22
N LEU A 775 -14.18 -22.81 15.50
CA LEU A 775 -14.36 -23.02 14.07
C LEU A 775 -15.41 -24.10 13.80
N THR A 776 -16.16 -23.93 12.71
CA THR A 776 -17.12 -24.96 12.26
C THR A 776 -16.40 -26.26 11.90
N THR A 777 -17.12 -27.39 11.91
CA THR A 777 -16.54 -28.69 11.52
C THR A 777 -15.96 -28.68 10.10
N ALA A 778 -16.53 -27.89 9.19
CA ALA A 778 -15.98 -27.71 7.85
C ALA A 778 -14.63 -26.98 7.89
N GLN A 779 -14.55 -25.87 8.62
CA GLN A 779 -13.31 -25.11 8.78
C GLN A 779 -12.23 -25.90 9.52
N GLN A 780 -12.59 -26.67 10.55
CA GLN A 780 -11.69 -27.57 11.28
C GLN A 780 -11.04 -28.62 10.37
N ALA A 781 -11.67 -29.02 9.25
CA ALA A 781 -11.09 -29.97 8.31
C ALA A 781 -9.81 -29.43 7.60
N HIS A 782 -9.65 -28.11 7.59
CA HIS A 782 -8.45 -27.41 7.11
C HIS A 782 -7.38 -27.23 8.18
N LEU A 783 -7.63 -27.67 9.41
CA LEU A 783 -6.65 -27.61 10.47
C LEU A 783 -6.05 -29.00 10.71
N VAL A 784 -4.74 -29.02 10.93
CA VAL A 784 -4.02 -30.18 11.45
C VAL A 784 -3.54 -29.83 12.84
N GLU A 785 -3.82 -30.69 13.83
CA GLU A 785 -3.59 -30.40 15.25
C GLU A 785 -4.57 -29.36 15.85
N SER A 786 -4.50 -29.12 17.16
CA SER A 786 -5.50 -28.34 17.91
C SER A 786 -4.91 -27.52 19.07
N ASN A 787 -3.60 -27.31 19.10
CA ASN A 787 -2.91 -26.74 20.26
C ASN A 787 -2.58 -25.24 20.10
N GLY A 788 -2.67 -24.70 18.89
CA GLY A 788 -2.40 -23.29 18.60
C GLY A 788 -3.60 -22.36 18.82
N ARG A 789 -3.46 -21.12 18.37
CA ARG A 789 -4.54 -20.15 18.18
C ARG A 789 -4.21 -19.23 17.02
N ILE A 790 -5.22 -18.76 16.29
CA ILE A 790 -5.05 -17.74 15.25
C ILE A 790 -5.73 -16.47 15.70
N VAL A 791 -5.02 -15.35 15.66
CA VAL A 791 -5.59 -14.01 15.83
C VAL A 791 -5.73 -13.38 14.45
N VAL A 792 -6.97 -13.19 14.00
CA VAL A 792 -7.27 -12.39 12.81
C VAL A 792 -7.30 -10.94 13.25
N PHE A 793 -6.31 -10.17 12.81
CA PHE A 793 -6.09 -8.83 13.27
C PHE A 793 -7.20 -7.89 12.81
N ALA A 794 -7.69 -7.08 13.75
CA ALA A 794 -8.35 -5.82 13.43
C ALA A 794 -7.52 -4.69 14.04
N PRO A 795 -7.57 -3.50 13.42
CA PRO A 795 -7.17 -2.29 14.10
C PRO A 795 -7.78 -2.24 15.50
N PHE A 796 -6.99 -1.80 16.48
CA PHE A 796 -7.42 -1.60 17.87
C PHE A 796 -7.72 -2.86 18.69
N VAL A 797 -7.33 -4.05 18.20
CA VAL A 797 -7.36 -5.30 18.98
C VAL A 797 -6.01 -5.52 19.66
N CYS A 798 -6.01 -5.86 20.94
CA CYS A 798 -4.75 -6.23 21.60
C CYS A 798 -4.28 -7.62 21.16
N VAL A 799 -3.01 -7.72 20.77
CA VAL A 799 -2.39 -8.96 20.25
C VAL A 799 -1.52 -9.68 21.29
N GLN A 800 -1.28 -9.05 22.45
CA GLN A 800 -0.56 -9.66 23.59
C GLN A 800 -0.87 -8.93 24.90
N GLY A 801 -0.41 -9.49 26.04
CA GLY A 801 -0.51 -8.82 27.34
C GLY A 801 0.56 -7.73 27.56
N GLY A 802 0.27 -6.75 28.41
CA GLY A 802 1.22 -5.69 28.81
C GLY A 802 0.55 -4.33 29.06
N ALA A 803 1.27 -3.21 28.99
CA ALA A 803 0.76 -1.88 29.31
C ALA A 803 -0.11 -1.22 28.21
N LEU A 804 -1.28 -0.67 28.55
CA LEU A 804 -2.23 0.00 27.63
C LEU A 804 -1.60 1.07 26.71
N ASN A 805 -0.49 1.66 27.12
CA ASN A 805 0.25 2.69 26.37
C ASN A 805 1.44 2.14 25.56
N ASP A 806 1.58 0.82 25.42
CA ASP A 806 2.62 0.16 24.62
C ASP A 806 2.08 -0.16 23.20
N PRO A 807 2.63 0.45 22.13
CA PRO A 807 2.21 0.18 20.76
C PRO A 807 2.31 -1.30 20.37
N VAL A 808 3.25 -2.06 20.95
CA VAL A 808 3.47 -3.48 20.59
C VAL A 808 2.24 -4.33 20.94
N ILE A 809 1.50 -3.94 21.97
CA ILE A 809 0.29 -4.64 22.40
C ILE A 809 -0.86 -4.45 21.41
N TRP A 810 -0.84 -3.37 20.66
CA TRP A 810 -1.86 -3.02 19.69
C TRP A 810 -1.42 -3.35 18.25
N GLY A 811 -0.54 -4.36 18.09
CA GLY A 811 -0.05 -4.78 16.78
C GLY A 811 0.86 -3.76 16.10
N GLY A 812 1.53 -2.89 16.87
CA GLY A 812 2.36 -1.80 16.36
C GLY A 812 1.58 -0.51 16.08
N ILE A 813 0.26 -0.50 16.24
CA ILE A 813 -0.55 0.72 16.16
C ILE A 813 -0.22 1.61 17.36
N ALA A 814 -0.05 2.92 17.10
CA ALA A 814 0.16 3.88 18.17
C ALA A 814 -0.98 3.82 19.20
N PRO A 815 -0.68 3.83 20.51
CA PRO A 815 -1.70 3.80 21.54
C PRO A 815 -2.68 4.96 21.40
N PRO A 816 -3.91 4.83 21.95
CA PRO A 816 -4.95 5.81 21.77
C PRO A 816 -4.52 7.24 22.14
N VAL A 817 -4.91 8.22 21.32
CA VAL A 817 -4.63 9.65 21.53
C VAL A 817 -5.92 10.45 21.74
N ALA A 818 -5.83 11.65 22.29
CA ALA A 818 -7.00 12.46 22.61
C ALA A 818 -7.84 12.75 21.36
N GLY A 819 -9.14 12.45 21.43
CA GLY A 819 -10.07 12.56 20.29
C GLY A 819 -10.21 11.29 19.45
N ASP A 820 -9.55 10.21 19.86
CA ASP A 820 -9.72 8.89 19.25
C ASP A 820 -11.14 8.34 19.49
N THR A 821 -11.84 8.00 18.39
CA THR A 821 -13.22 7.51 18.38
C THR A 821 -13.31 5.99 18.22
N ASN A 822 -12.17 5.29 18.21
CA ASN A 822 -12.13 3.87 17.92
C ASN A 822 -12.56 3.00 19.11
N LEU A 823 -13.08 1.81 18.77
CA LEU A 823 -13.39 0.73 19.71
C LEU A 823 -12.16 -0.17 19.87
N TRP A 824 -11.54 -0.10 21.03
CA TRP A 824 -10.36 -0.90 21.38
C TRP A 824 -10.78 -2.17 22.09
N ARG A 825 -10.37 -3.32 21.57
CA ARG A 825 -10.80 -4.64 22.06
C ARG A 825 -9.65 -5.35 22.76
N SER A 826 -9.94 -5.92 23.93
CA SER A 826 -9.03 -6.80 24.64
C SER A 826 -9.56 -8.22 24.64
N LEU A 827 -8.79 -9.14 24.05
CA LEU A 827 -9.17 -10.54 23.85
C LEU A 827 -8.24 -11.47 24.66
N ASP A 828 -8.71 -12.05 25.77
CA ASP A 828 -7.99 -13.05 26.57
C ASP A 828 -6.57 -12.62 27.05
N TYR A 829 -6.32 -11.32 27.15
CA TYR A 829 -5.03 -10.78 27.56
C TYR A 829 -5.09 -10.02 28.87
N SER A 830 -3.98 -10.09 29.60
CA SER A 830 -3.79 -9.26 30.79
C SER A 830 -3.24 -7.89 30.43
N LEU A 831 -4.05 -6.85 30.65
CA LEU A 831 -3.72 -5.46 30.43
C LEU A 831 -3.26 -4.77 31.73
N ASN A 832 -2.07 -4.22 31.64
CA ASN A 832 -1.41 -3.19 32.41
C ASN A 832 -2.03 -1.80 32.26
N ALA A 833 -2.59 -1.14 33.28
CA ALA A 833 -2.95 0.27 33.16
C ALA A 833 -1.74 1.21 32.96
N GLY A 834 -0.48 0.75 32.90
CA GLY A 834 0.72 1.53 32.55
C GLY A 834 2.03 0.99 33.11
N GLY A 835 3.16 1.67 32.85
CA GLY A 835 4.50 1.37 33.42
C GLY A 835 4.69 1.87 34.87
N ALA A 836 5.81 1.52 35.52
CA ALA A 836 6.08 1.59 36.97
C ALA A 836 6.02 2.97 37.68
N ALA A 837 5.53 4.04 37.04
CA ALA A 837 5.42 5.38 37.64
C ALA A 837 4.05 5.58 38.33
N TRP A 838 4.07 6.20 39.51
CA TRP A 838 2.93 6.42 40.42
C TRP A 838 2.01 7.56 39.94
N SER A 839 1.60 7.56 38.68
CA SER A 839 0.84 8.65 38.06
C SER A 839 -0.50 8.19 37.47
N ASN A 840 -1.39 9.15 37.25
CA ASN A 840 -2.58 8.97 36.41
C ASN A 840 -2.12 8.49 35.02
N VAL A 841 -2.73 7.41 34.54
CA VAL A 841 -2.58 6.98 33.15
C VAL A 841 -3.90 7.23 32.45
N THR A 842 -3.84 7.88 31.30
CA THR A 842 -5.00 8.12 30.46
C THR A 842 -5.00 7.14 29.31
N PHE A 843 -6.05 6.34 29.23
CA PHE A 843 -6.43 5.66 28.01
C PHE A 843 -7.35 6.60 27.23
N GLN A 844 -6.87 7.12 26.10
CA GLN A 844 -7.55 8.19 25.36
C GLN A 844 -8.50 7.69 24.24
N GLY A 845 -8.68 6.37 24.13
CA GLY A 845 -9.60 5.76 23.18
C GLY A 845 -11.05 5.95 23.62
N ASP A 846 -11.98 6.01 22.68
CA ASP A 846 -13.40 6.20 23.00
C ASP A 846 -13.98 5.04 23.80
N THR A 847 -13.75 3.80 23.39
CA THR A 847 -14.28 2.64 24.12
C THR A 847 -13.22 1.55 24.27
N LEU A 848 -12.98 1.09 25.50
CA LEU A 848 -12.25 -0.15 25.78
C LEU A 848 -13.26 -1.28 26.01
N TRP A 849 -13.29 -2.29 25.14
CA TRP A 849 -14.09 -3.49 25.31
C TRP A 849 -13.21 -4.63 25.80
N MET A 850 -13.46 -5.08 27.03
CA MET A 850 -12.83 -6.26 27.60
C MET A 850 -13.73 -7.47 27.40
N GLU A 851 -13.27 -8.40 26.56
CA GLU A 851 -13.96 -9.64 26.19
C GLU A 851 -13.58 -10.83 27.09
N PRO A 852 -14.23 -12.01 26.93
CA PRO A 852 -14.01 -13.14 27.82
C PRO A 852 -12.53 -13.51 27.97
N GLY A 853 -12.12 -13.80 29.21
CA GLY A 853 -10.72 -14.12 29.57
C GLY A 853 -9.80 -12.92 29.78
N SER A 854 -10.19 -11.72 29.32
CA SER A 854 -9.37 -10.51 29.48
C SER A 854 -9.28 -10.07 30.94
N MET A 855 -8.13 -9.50 31.31
CA MET A 855 -7.89 -9.06 32.68
C MET A 855 -7.21 -7.68 32.76
N LEU A 856 -7.85 -6.69 33.37
CA LEU A 856 -7.29 -5.36 33.60
C LEU A 856 -6.71 -5.23 35.01
N ASN A 857 -5.46 -4.81 35.10
CA ASN A 857 -4.69 -4.63 36.33
C ASN A 857 -4.08 -3.23 36.41
N PRO A 858 -3.82 -2.71 37.63
CA PRO A 858 -2.92 -1.58 37.80
C PRO A 858 -1.46 -1.99 37.52
N GLY A 859 -0.74 -1.16 36.78
CA GLY A 859 0.70 -1.26 36.57
C GLY A 859 1.54 -0.80 37.78
N ALA A 860 0.99 0.07 38.61
CA ALA A 860 1.63 0.62 39.81
C ALA A 860 0.65 0.76 40.98
N ALA A 861 1.19 0.88 42.20
CA ALA A 861 0.40 1.12 43.40
C ALA A 861 -0.27 2.50 43.37
N GLY A 862 -1.55 2.61 43.75
CA GLY A 862 -2.26 3.90 43.81
C GLY A 862 -2.66 4.50 42.46
N GLN A 863 -2.66 3.69 41.38
CA GLN A 863 -2.86 4.19 40.02
C GLN A 863 -4.31 4.63 39.77
N THR A 864 -4.48 5.72 39.02
CA THR A 864 -5.76 6.11 38.43
C THR A 864 -5.70 5.88 36.92
N LEU A 865 -6.63 5.11 36.38
CA LEU A 865 -6.85 4.94 34.95
C LEU A 865 -8.02 5.82 34.51
N LEU A 866 -7.72 6.80 33.67
CA LEU A 866 -8.72 7.66 33.02
C LEU A 866 -9.16 6.98 31.72
N LEU A 867 -10.46 6.80 31.54
CA LEU A 867 -11.09 6.17 30.38
C LEU A 867 -12.27 7.02 29.91
N ASN A 868 -12.64 6.92 28.64
CA ASN A 868 -13.94 7.37 28.17
C ASN A 868 -14.95 6.26 28.49
N ASN A 869 -15.18 5.33 27.58
CA ASN A 869 -16.15 4.24 27.77
C ASN A 869 -15.45 2.89 28.07
N LEU A 870 -16.13 2.03 28.82
CA LEU A 870 -15.66 0.68 29.16
C LEU A 870 -16.78 -0.35 29.00
N ILE A 871 -16.56 -1.41 28.24
CA ILE A 871 -17.45 -2.58 28.20
C ILE A 871 -16.75 -3.73 28.96
N LEU A 872 -17.44 -4.26 29.97
CA LEU A 872 -17.03 -5.45 30.70
C LEU A 872 -17.91 -6.63 30.26
N ASP A 873 -17.34 -7.54 29.48
CA ASP A 873 -18.03 -8.67 28.86
C ASP A 873 -17.29 -9.99 29.15
N ASP A 874 -17.69 -10.64 30.24
CA ASP A 874 -17.07 -11.82 30.85
C ASP A 874 -15.56 -11.68 31.17
N ALA A 875 -15.14 -10.44 31.39
CA ALA A 875 -13.75 -10.10 31.70
C ALA A 875 -13.56 -9.78 33.19
N THR A 876 -12.30 -9.73 33.62
CA THR A 876 -11.93 -9.44 35.01
C THR A 876 -11.23 -8.08 35.14
N ILE A 877 -11.71 -7.23 36.04
CA ILE A 877 -10.92 -6.08 36.53
C ILE A 877 -10.43 -6.43 37.92
N CYS A 878 -9.13 -6.30 38.17
CA CYS A 878 -8.61 -6.59 39.50
C CYS A 878 -7.55 -5.62 39.99
N ASN A 879 -7.53 -5.41 41.31
CA ASN A 879 -6.45 -4.70 41.98
C ASN A 879 -5.55 -5.67 42.74
N ASN A 880 -4.38 -5.97 42.17
CA ASN A 880 -3.39 -6.87 42.76
C ASN A 880 -2.18 -6.17 43.41
N ARG A 881 -2.16 -4.83 43.45
CA ARG A 881 -1.05 -4.02 43.98
C ARG A 881 -1.41 -3.37 45.32
N LEU A 882 -0.40 -2.80 46.01
CA LEU A 882 -0.61 -2.02 47.23
C LEU A 882 -1.41 -0.74 46.93
N ASN A 883 -2.28 -0.33 47.85
CA ASN A 883 -3.19 0.84 47.73
C ASN A 883 -4.30 0.67 46.69
N ALA A 884 -5.11 1.72 46.51
CA ALA A 884 -6.28 1.70 45.63
C ALA A 884 -5.91 1.71 44.13
N PHE A 885 -6.76 1.08 43.31
CA PHE A 885 -6.80 1.25 41.85
C PHE A 885 -8.09 1.99 41.50
N THR A 886 -7.97 3.16 40.87
CA THR A 886 -9.13 4.00 40.53
C THR A 886 -9.40 3.94 39.03
N LEU A 887 -10.65 3.64 38.66
CA LEU A 887 -11.21 3.85 37.32
C LEU A 887 -12.00 5.17 37.33
N ASP A 888 -11.55 6.12 36.52
CA ASP A 888 -12.21 7.42 36.37
C ASP A 888 -12.71 7.56 34.93
N LEU A 889 -14.03 7.46 34.75
CA LEU A 889 -14.66 7.55 33.42
C LEU A 889 -15.00 8.97 33.01
N THR A 890 -14.67 9.99 33.81
CA THR A 890 -14.81 11.42 33.46
C THR A 890 -16.20 11.87 32.97
N GLY A 891 -17.27 11.15 33.34
CA GLY A 891 -18.67 11.40 32.97
C GLY A 891 -19.20 10.45 31.88
N HIS A 892 -18.37 9.55 31.36
CA HIS A 892 -18.71 8.57 30.34
C HIS A 892 -19.25 7.26 30.93
N TRP A 893 -19.58 6.28 30.09
CA TRP A 893 -20.33 5.09 30.51
C TRP A 893 -19.46 3.83 30.73
N MET A 894 -19.86 3.03 31.72
CA MET A 894 -19.36 1.67 31.92
C MET A 894 -20.51 0.70 31.67
N ARG A 895 -20.41 -0.15 30.64
CA ARG A 895 -21.41 -1.15 30.30
C ARG A 895 -21.03 -2.50 30.92
N LEU A 896 -21.89 -2.97 31.80
CA LEU A 896 -21.75 -4.21 32.56
C LEU A 896 -22.59 -5.30 31.89
N VAL A 897 -21.95 -6.16 31.09
CA VAL A 897 -22.61 -7.29 30.44
C VAL A 897 -22.47 -8.52 31.32
N GLN A 898 -21.26 -8.98 31.58
CA GLN A 898 -20.93 -10.05 32.52
C GLN A 898 -19.49 -9.86 32.98
N GLY A 899 -19.09 -10.40 34.13
CA GLY A 899 -17.67 -10.46 34.50
C GLY A 899 -17.42 -10.29 35.99
N THR A 900 -16.16 -10.06 36.34
CA THR A 900 -15.71 -10.01 37.73
C THR A 900 -14.97 -8.72 38.03
N ILE A 901 -15.31 -8.07 39.15
CA ILE A 901 -14.55 -6.96 39.73
C ILE A 901 -13.96 -7.46 41.05
N ARG A 902 -12.63 -7.63 41.09
CA ARG A 902 -11.91 -8.24 42.21
C ARG A 902 -10.99 -7.25 42.93
N ALA A 903 -11.28 -6.93 44.18
CA ALA A 903 -10.42 -6.12 45.03
C ALA A 903 -9.40 -6.98 45.81
N GLY A 904 -8.17 -6.49 46.00
CA GLY A 904 -7.15 -7.08 46.89
C GLY A 904 -6.89 -8.59 46.81
N ILE A 905 -5.89 -9.02 46.05
CA ILE A 905 -5.61 -10.47 45.88
C ILE A 905 -4.86 -11.11 47.08
N LYS A 906 -4.11 -10.34 47.90
CA LYS A 906 -3.20 -10.91 48.94
C LYS A 906 -2.97 -10.09 50.22
N GLU A 907 -3.39 -8.82 50.30
CA GLU A 907 -3.17 -7.96 51.49
C GLU A 907 -4.30 -6.91 51.66
N VAL A 908 -4.45 -6.35 52.87
CA VAL A 908 -5.51 -5.40 53.25
C VAL A 908 -5.35 -4.01 52.59
N ASN A 909 -6.45 -3.23 52.47
CA ASN A 909 -6.49 -1.85 51.94
C ASN A 909 -6.11 -1.69 50.45
N ARG A 910 -6.62 -2.57 49.60
CA ARG A 910 -6.37 -2.58 48.15
C ARG A 910 -7.67 -2.38 47.36
N ASP A 911 -8.32 -1.26 47.62
CA ASP A 911 -9.63 -0.94 47.06
C ASP A 911 -9.59 -0.83 45.53
N LEU A 912 -10.68 -1.19 44.88
CA LEU A 912 -10.95 -0.84 43.49
C LEU A 912 -12.05 0.21 43.50
N ILE A 913 -11.73 1.41 43.03
CA ILE A 913 -12.61 2.58 43.12
C ILE A 913 -13.10 2.92 41.71
N VAL A 914 -14.41 3.07 41.53
CA VAL A 914 -15.02 3.58 40.30
C VAL A 914 -15.63 4.94 40.57
N LYS A 915 -15.32 5.94 39.74
CA LYS A 915 -15.87 7.30 39.88
C LYS A 915 -16.14 7.96 38.53
N ASN A 916 -17.00 8.98 38.55
CA ASN A 916 -17.41 9.76 37.39
C ASN A 916 -17.89 8.86 36.24
N ALA A 917 -18.72 7.86 36.55
CA ALA A 917 -19.15 6.86 35.57
C ALA A 917 -20.68 6.81 35.51
N ARG A 918 -21.22 6.54 34.31
CA ARG A 918 -22.62 6.16 34.13
C ARG A 918 -22.71 4.66 33.88
N LEU A 919 -23.24 3.90 34.83
CA LEU A 919 -23.39 2.46 34.68
C LEU A 919 -24.55 2.14 33.74
N THR A 920 -24.33 1.17 32.86
CA THR A 920 -25.33 0.63 31.93
C THR A 920 -25.20 -0.89 31.84
N GLY A 921 -26.16 -1.56 31.20
CA GLY A 921 -26.13 -3.01 30.99
C GLY A 921 -27.12 -3.78 31.86
N PHE A 922 -27.05 -5.11 31.79
CA PHE A 922 -28.14 -5.97 32.28
C PHE A 922 -27.69 -7.32 32.88
N GLY A 923 -26.42 -7.70 32.86
CA GLY A 923 -26.05 -9.02 33.37
C GLY A 923 -25.48 -9.01 34.78
N THR A 924 -24.82 -10.12 35.13
CA THR A 924 -24.36 -10.38 36.49
C THR A 924 -22.88 -10.04 36.63
N ILE A 925 -22.56 -9.20 37.61
CA ILE A 925 -21.20 -8.80 37.93
C ILE A 925 -20.83 -9.39 39.28
N ASP A 926 -19.84 -10.28 39.26
CA ASP A 926 -19.27 -10.87 40.46
C ASP A 926 -18.36 -9.85 41.14
N VAL A 927 -18.61 -9.60 42.42
CA VAL A 927 -17.78 -8.75 43.27
C VAL A 927 -17.06 -9.66 44.25
N GLU A 928 -15.74 -9.71 44.12
CA GLU A 928 -14.90 -10.63 44.86
C GLU A 928 -13.75 -9.90 45.55
N ALA A 929 -13.17 -10.55 46.56
CA ALA A 929 -11.86 -10.19 47.05
C ALA A 929 -10.94 -11.41 47.16
N GLY A 930 -9.63 -11.19 47.15
CA GLY A 930 -8.69 -12.25 47.46
C GLY A 930 -8.68 -12.63 48.94
N ASP A 931 -7.60 -13.27 49.39
CA ASP A 931 -7.49 -13.86 50.72
C ASP A 931 -7.41 -12.84 51.88
N ALA A 932 -7.41 -11.54 51.58
CA ALA A 932 -7.18 -10.49 52.57
C ALA A 932 -8.46 -9.71 52.92
N SER A 933 -8.75 -9.64 54.22
CA SER A 933 -9.90 -8.92 54.78
C SER A 933 -9.81 -7.40 54.55
N GLY A 934 -10.84 -6.79 53.97
CA GLY A 934 -11.04 -5.33 54.02
C GLY A 934 -10.63 -4.55 52.76
N ALA A 935 -10.45 -5.19 51.60
CA ALA A 935 -10.40 -4.49 50.32
C ALA A 935 -11.81 -4.37 49.74
N GLU A 936 -12.18 -3.18 49.27
CA GLU A 936 -13.52 -2.89 48.79
C GLU A 936 -13.57 -2.63 47.29
N VAL A 937 -14.65 -3.04 46.63
CA VAL A 937 -15.09 -2.45 45.37
C VAL A 937 -16.01 -1.29 45.72
N ARG A 938 -15.52 -0.06 45.54
CA ARG A 938 -16.22 1.17 45.92
C ARG A 938 -16.67 1.95 44.68
N PHE A 939 -17.96 2.25 44.61
CA PHE A 939 -18.51 3.21 43.67
C PHE A 939 -18.69 4.56 44.39
N GLU A 940 -18.08 5.62 43.87
CA GLU A 940 -18.14 6.94 44.48
C GLU A 940 -19.48 7.65 44.21
N SER A 941 -19.79 8.70 44.99
CA SER A 941 -21.01 9.52 44.84
C SER A 941 -21.19 10.17 43.46
N THR A 942 -20.14 10.20 42.63
CA THR A 942 -20.19 10.71 41.25
C THR A 942 -20.59 9.64 40.23
N VAL A 943 -20.90 8.42 40.66
CA VAL A 943 -21.38 7.34 39.79
C VAL A 943 -22.91 7.40 39.65
N ASP A 944 -23.41 7.49 38.41
CA ASP A 944 -24.82 7.34 38.07
C ASP A 944 -25.13 5.86 37.78
N THR A 945 -25.97 5.24 38.62
CA THR A 945 -26.32 3.82 38.53
C THR A 945 -27.64 3.55 37.80
N VAL A 946 -28.39 4.59 37.40
CA VAL A 946 -29.77 4.45 36.91
C VAL A 946 -29.86 3.61 35.63
N GLY A 947 -28.82 3.61 34.79
CA GLY A 947 -28.79 2.86 33.54
C GLY A 947 -28.48 1.37 33.65
N PHE A 948 -27.99 0.89 34.80
CA PHE A 948 -27.66 -0.51 35.01
C PHE A 948 -28.85 -1.26 35.60
N THR A 949 -29.22 -2.37 34.95
CA THR A 949 -30.43 -3.16 35.26
C THR A 949 -30.13 -4.61 35.68
N GLY A 950 -28.85 -4.93 35.88
CA GLY A 950 -28.38 -6.27 36.18
C GLY A 950 -28.32 -6.60 37.68
N LEU A 951 -27.39 -7.49 38.03
CA LEU A 951 -27.20 -8.02 39.37
C LEU A 951 -25.74 -7.86 39.82
N PHE A 952 -25.51 -7.28 40.98
CA PHE A 952 -24.23 -7.44 41.68
C PHE A 952 -24.28 -8.70 42.55
N ASN A 953 -23.44 -9.69 42.23
CA ASN A 953 -23.28 -10.91 43.01
C ASN A 953 -22.02 -10.79 43.88
N VAL A 954 -22.19 -10.44 45.15
CA VAL A 954 -21.09 -10.23 46.09
C VAL A 954 -20.81 -11.54 46.82
N GLN A 955 -19.63 -12.10 46.57
CA GLN A 955 -19.22 -13.42 47.05
C GLN A 955 -17.73 -13.46 47.36
N SER A 956 -17.21 -14.61 47.81
CA SER A 956 -15.76 -14.85 47.92
C SER A 956 -14.99 -13.70 48.60
N ASN A 957 -15.38 -13.31 49.81
CA ASN A 957 -14.83 -12.19 50.59
C ASN A 957 -14.98 -10.79 49.99
N GLY A 958 -15.66 -10.64 48.85
CA GLY A 958 -15.92 -9.36 48.22
C GLY A 958 -16.65 -8.41 49.15
N ILE A 959 -16.25 -7.14 49.12
CA ILE A 959 -16.93 -6.06 49.84
C ILE A 959 -17.39 -5.05 48.81
N LEU A 960 -18.70 -4.84 48.70
CA LEU A 960 -19.30 -3.84 47.83
C LEU A 960 -19.64 -2.59 48.66
N ASN A 961 -19.17 -1.42 48.23
CA ASN A 961 -19.52 -0.13 48.81
C ASN A 961 -20.17 0.74 47.71
N LEU A 962 -21.41 1.15 47.93
CA LEU A 962 -22.23 1.89 46.97
C LEU A 962 -22.50 3.31 47.50
N PRO A 963 -22.63 4.30 46.60
CA PRO A 963 -23.04 5.64 46.98
C PRO A 963 -24.54 5.66 47.36
N PRO A 964 -25.07 6.79 47.86
CA PRO A 964 -26.52 6.95 48.04
C PRO A 964 -27.28 6.68 46.72
N ILE A 965 -28.30 5.82 46.77
CA ILE A 965 -29.13 5.49 45.60
C ILE A 965 -30.59 5.72 45.97
N SER A 966 -31.23 6.65 45.27
CA SER A 966 -32.64 6.99 45.49
C SER A 966 -33.59 6.35 44.49
N THR A 967 -33.08 5.90 43.34
CA THR A 967 -33.86 5.28 42.27
C THR A 967 -33.37 3.84 42.07
N PRO A 968 -34.18 2.82 42.41
CA PRO A 968 -33.80 1.43 42.25
C PRO A 968 -33.70 1.07 40.76
N SER A 969 -32.54 0.57 40.33
CA SER A 969 -32.30 0.13 38.94
C SER A 969 -31.77 -1.31 38.85
N PHE A 970 -31.03 -1.80 39.84
CA PHE A 970 -30.37 -3.12 39.82
C PHE A 970 -30.60 -3.92 41.11
N GLY A 971 -30.27 -5.22 41.06
CA GLY A 971 -30.34 -6.14 42.19
C GLY A 971 -29.00 -6.37 42.90
N ILE A 972 -29.06 -6.85 44.14
CA ILE A 972 -27.89 -7.29 44.92
C ILE A 972 -28.12 -8.70 45.47
N ARG A 973 -27.15 -9.59 45.26
CA ARG A 973 -27.06 -10.90 45.91
C ARG A 973 -25.81 -10.94 46.78
N LEU A 974 -25.97 -11.30 48.05
CA LEU A 974 -24.89 -11.51 49.00
C LEU A 974 -24.83 -12.99 49.35
N SER A 975 -23.67 -13.64 49.13
CA SER A 975 -23.51 -15.06 49.41
C SER A 975 -22.10 -15.41 49.91
N GLY A 976 -21.98 -16.58 50.55
CA GLY A 976 -20.71 -17.05 51.11
C GLY A 976 -20.14 -16.09 52.16
N SER A 977 -19.05 -15.41 51.84
CA SER A 977 -18.41 -14.39 52.70
C SER A 977 -18.46 -12.97 52.13
N GLY A 978 -19.27 -12.74 51.07
CA GLY A 978 -19.48 -11.41 50.49
C GLY A 978 -20.17 -10.45 51.47
N ARG A 979 -19.87 -9.16 51.39
CA ARG A 979 -20.44 -8.14 52.29
C ARG A 979 -20.82 -6.86 51.55
N LEU A 980 -21.82 -6.16 52.06
CA LEU A 980 -22.26 -4.84 51.60
C LEU A 980 -22.02 -3.80 52.69
N VAL A 981 -21.38 -2.69 52.34
CA VAL A 981 -21.20 -1.52 53.23
C VAL A 981 -22.42 -0.62 53.12
N LEU A 982 -22.98 -0.24 54.28
CA LEU A 982 -24.15 0.64 54.41
C LEU A 982 -23.73 1.97 55.04
N ASP A 983 -22.95 2.75 54.28
CA ASP A 983 -22.57 4.11 54.64
C ASP A 983 -23.74 5.08 54.46
N ASP A 984 -24.57 4.86 53.43
CA ASP A 984 -25.68 5.70 53.01
C ASP A 984 -26.93 4.87 52.67
N ASP A 985 -28.07 5.55 52.51
CA ASP A 985 -29.31 4.93 52.07
C ASP A 985 -29.23 4.52 50.58
N ILE A 986 -29.56 3.25 50.29
CA ILE A 986 -29.59 2.71 48.92
C ILE A 986 -30.98 2.15 48.57
N ALA A 987 -31.36 2.27 47.31
CA ALA A 987 -32.56 1.66 46.74
C ALA A 987 -32.17 0.64 45.66
N VAL A 988 -32.71 -0.58 45.75
CA VAL A 988 -32.43 -1.70 44.85
C VAL A 988 -33.72 -2.35 44.36
N THR A 989 -33.68 -3.00 43.19
CA THR A 989 -34.84 -3.72 42.64
C THR A 989 -35.02 -5.10 43.26
N SER A 990 -33.93 -5.70 43.77
CA SER A 990 -33.96 -6.96 44.51
C SER A 990 -32.80 -7.05 45.51
N LEU A 991 -33.04 -7.74 46.62
CA LEU A 991 -32.03 -8.06 47.61
C LEU A 991 -32.15 -9.54 48.01
N GLU A 992 -31.08 -10.29 47.83
CA GLU A 992 -30.94 -11.67 48.27
C GLU A 992 -29.75 -11.78 49.23
N ILE A 993 -29.93 -12.36 50.41
CA ILE A 993 -28.86 -12.61 51.37
C ILE A 993 -28.88 -14.09 51.74
N ASP A 994 -27.79 -14.80 51.45
CA ASP A 994 -27.60 -16.22 51.74
C ASP A 994 -28.77 -17.10 51.26
N GLY A 995 -29.20 -16.89 50.01
CA GLY A 995 -30.32 -17.61 49.39
C GLY A 995 -31.71 -17.14 49.81
N LYS A 996 -31.83 -16.17 50.73
CA LYS A 996 -33.11 -15.59 51.14
C LYS A 996 -33.39 -14.29 50.40
N LEU A 997 -34.48 -14.27 49.64
CA LEU A 997 -35.00 -13.07 48.98
C LEU A 997 -35.80 -12.19 49.96
N PHE A 998 -35.56 -10.87 49.93
CA PHE A 998 -36.28 -9.89 50.73
C PHE A 998 -37.43 -9.27 49.92
N ALA A 999 -38.56 -9.06 50.58
CA ALA A 999 -39.73 -8.46 49.96
C ALA A 999 -39.57 -6.94 49.81
N ASP A 1000 -40.45 -6.31 49.03
CA ASP A 1000 -40.47 -4.84 48.89
C ASP A 1000 -40.67 -4.15 50.26
N GLY A 1001 -39.85 -3.13 50.53
CA GLY A 1001 -39.86 -2.39 51.78
C GLY A 1001 -38.55 -1.67 52.09
N SER A 1002 -38.57 -0.82 53.11
CA SER A 1002 -37.37 -0.16 53.65
C SER A 1002 -36.88 -0.89 54.88
N TYR A 1003 -35.60 -1.25 54.88
CA TYR A 1003 -34.91 -2.03 55.90
C TYR A 1003 -33.74 -1.22 56.45
N THR A 1004 -33.68 -1.12 57.76
CA THR A 1004 -32.50 -0.68 58.50
C THR A 1004 -31.68 -1.89 58.92
N TYR A 1005 -30.43 -1.69 59.33
CA TYR A 1005 -29.59 -2.78 59.83
C TYR A 1005 -30.26 -3.62 60.96
N ALA A 1006 -31.12 -3.00 61.77
CA ALA A 1006 -31.83 -3.67 62.86
C ALA A 1006 -32.94 -4.62 62.38
N ASP A 1007 -33.39 -4.51 61.13
CA ASP A 1007 -34.43 -5.36 60.54
C ASP A 1007 -33.89 -6.72 60.07
N PHE A 1008 -32.56 -6.86 59.98
CA PHE A 1008 -31.87 -8.09 59.61
C PHE A 1008 -31.55 -8.95 60.85
N THR A 1009 -31.67 -10.27 60.70
CA THR A 1009 -31.22 -11.24 61.72
C THR A 1009 -29.71 -11.22 61.88
N SER A 1010 -29.19 -11.77 62.97
CA SER A 1010 -27.74 -11.84 63.20
C SER A 1010 -26.97 -12.60 62.10
N VAL A 1011 -27.62 -13.54 61.40
CA VAL A 1011 -27.02 -14.26 60.26
C VAL A 1011 -26.95 -13.35 59.03
N GLU A 1012 -28.01 -12.62 58.73
CA GLU A 1012 -28.04 -11.67 57.60
C GLU A 1012 -27.13 -10.46 57.85
N GLN A 1013 -27.07 -9.97 59.10
CA GLN A 1013 -26.18 -8.90 59.52
C GLN A 1013 -24.69 -9.24 59.32
N PHE A 1014 -24.31 -10.52 59.23
CA PHE A 1014 -22.93 -10.90 58.89
C PHE A 1014 -22.50 -10.39 57.51
N PHE A 1015 -23.46 -10.29 56.58
CA PHE A 1015 -23.26 -9.82 55.20
C PHE A 1015 -23.32 -8.29 55.09
N LEU A 1016 -23.58 -7.57 56.19
CA LEU A 1016 -23.73 -6.12 56.19
C LEU A 1016 -22.68 -5.46 57.09
N ILE A 1017 -22.09 -4.37 56.63
CA ILE A 1017 -21.20 -3.51 57.40
C ILE A 1017 -21.95 -2.21 57.66
N ASN A 1018 -22.42 -2.01 58.90
CA ASN A 1018 -23.30 -0.90 59.25
C ASN A 1018 -22.54 0.36 59.64
N ASN A 1019 -22.73 1.43 58.87
CA ASN A 1019 -22.21 2.76 59.16
C ASN A 1019 -23.29 3.84 59.19
N GLY A 1020 -24.58 3.46 59.16
CA GLY A 1020 -25.71 4.38 59.36
C GLY A 1020 -26.77 4.40 58.26
N GLY A 1021 -26.54 3.75 57.11
CA GLY A 1021 -27.48 3.69 55.99
C GLY A 1021 -28.52 2.55 56.08
N GLY A 1022 -29.61 2.70 55.32
CA GLY A 1022 -30.67 1.69 55.10
C GLY A 1022 -30.75 1.17 53.66
N ILE A 1023 -31.51 0.11 53.44
CA ILE A 1023 -31.78 -0.49 52.13
C ILE A 1023 -33.28 -0.44 51.84
N THR A 1024 -33.68 0.17 50.73
CA THR A 1024 -35.04 0.07 50.20
C THR A 1024 -35.07 -0.91 49.04
N VAL A 1025 -35.89 -1.95 49.16
CA VAL A 1025 -36.18 -2.90 48.07
C VAL A 1025 -37.49 -2.49 47.42
N ASP A 1026 -37.48 -2.22 46.12
CA ASP A 1026 -38.67 -1.86 45.34
C ASP A 1026 -38.64 -2.55 43.98
N ALA A 1027 -39.29 -3.70 43.91
CA ALA A 1027 -39.46 -4.48 42.69
C ALA A 1027 -40.50 -3.89 41.71
N ALA A 1028 -41.32 -2.92 42.15
CA ALA A 1028 -42.38 -2.34 41.33
C ALA A 1028 -41.87 -1.21 40.42
N ALA A 1029 -40.73 -0.59 40.76
CA ALA A 1029 -40.13 0.51 40.00
C ALA A 1029 -39.60 0.09 38.61
N ASN A 1030 -39.27 -1.19 38.42
CA ASN A 1030 -39.01 -1.81 37.11
C ASN A 1030 -39.25 -3.33 37.26
N PRO A 1031 -40.25 -3.94 36.58
CA PRO A 1031 -40.30 -5.39 36.52
C PRO A 1031 -38.98 -5.89 35.91
N PRO A 1032 -38.40 -7.02 36.38
CA PRO A 1032 -37.18 -7.58 35.84
C PRO A 1032 -37.16 -7.48 34.32
N GLY A 1033 -36.22 -6.67 33.82
CA GLY A 1033 -36.05 -6.46 32.39
C GLY A 1033 -35.89 -7.79 31.67
N SER A 1034 -36.38 -7.84 30.44
CA SER A 1034 -36.30 -9.00 29.55
C SER A 1034 -35.00 -9.78 29.71
N ILE A 1035 -35.08 -11.03 30.18
CA ILE A 1035 -33.93 -11.94 30.11
C ILE A 1035 -33.77 -12.31 28.63
N VAL A 1036 -32.72 -11.78 28.01
CA VAL A 1036 -32.29 -12.17 26.66
C VAL A 1036 -31.32 -13.33 26.81
N ILE A 1037 -31.71 -14.50 26.28
CA ILE A 1037 -30.84 -15.68 26.23
C ILE A 1037 -30.29 -15.76 24.81
N SER A 1038 -29.00 -15.51 24.64
CA SER A 1038 -28.26 -15.80 23.41
C SER A 1038 -27.44 -17.07 23.62
N SER A 1039 -27.66 -18.09 22.80
CA SER A 1039 -26.81 -19.28 22.78
C SER A 1039 -26.02 -19.32 21.47
N LYS A 1040 -24.69 -19.22 21.55
CA LYS A 1040 -23.77 -19.61 20.47
C LYS A 1040 -23.24 -21.01 20.82
N GLY A 1041 -23.60 -22.02 20.05
CA GLY A 1041 -23.09 -23.39 20.25
C GLY A 1041 -24.03 -24.46 19.70
N SER A 1042 -23.45 -25.41 18.95
CA SER A 1042 -24.20 -26.49 18.31
C SER A 1042 -24.42 -27.67 19.27
N SER A 1043 -25.68 -28.09 19.37
CA SER A 1043 -26.18 -29.33 19.98
C SER A 1043 -26.16 -29.48 21.50
N THR A 1044 -27.28 -29.17 22.14
CA THR A 1044 -28.19 -30.07 22.90
C THR A 1044 -29.09 -29.24 23.82
N GLY A 1045 -30.34 -29.70 24.02
CA GLY A 1045 -31.47 -28.89 24.49
C GLY A 1045 -31.21 -27.95 25.68
N ILE A 1046 -31.73 -26.72 25.55
CA ILE A 1046 -31.74 -25.72 26.63
C ILE A 1046 -32.85 -26.11 27.61
N GLY A 1047 -32.49 -26.81 28.69
CA GLY A 1047 -33.37 -27.08 29.81
C GLY A 1047 -33.31 -25.96 30.83
N LEU A 1048 -34.37 -25.15 30.93
CA LEU A 1048 -34.50 -24.15 32.00
C LEU A 1048 -35.30 -24.76 33.15
N THR A 1049 -34.62 -25.07 34.25
CA THR A 1049 -35.24 -25.54 35.51
C THR A 1049 -35.01 -24.50 36.61
N ASP A 1050 -36.03 -24.29 37.46
CA ASP A 1050 -36.04 -23.35 38.60
C ASP A 1050 -35.97 -21.84 38.26
N LEU A 1051 -36.87 -21.36 37.39
CA LEU A 1051 -37.08 -19.93 37.18
C LEU A 1051 -38.04 -19.35 38.23
N SER A 1052 -37.53 -18.49 39.11
CA SER A 1052 -38.33 -17.75 40.09
C SER A 1052 -38.81 -16.39 39.54
N VAL A 1053 -40.14 -16.29 39.37
CA VAL A 1053 -41.01 -15.12 39.60
C VAL A 1053 -40.76 -13.81 38.79
N TYR A 1054 -41.77 -13.44 37.96
CA TYR A 1054 -42.03 -12.14 37.30
C TYR A 1054 -41.03 -11.60 36.24
N ALA A 1055 -40.69 -12.37 35.21
CA ALA A 1055 -39.99 -11.83 34.03
C ALA A 1055 -40.77 -12.02 32.72
N THR A 1056 -40.60 -11.07 31.78
CA THR A 1056 -40.92 -11.29 30.36
C THR A 1056 -39.66 -11.87 29.71
N TYR A 1057 -39.77 -12.92 28.91
CA TYR A 1057 -38.62 -13.53 28.24
C TYR A 1057 -38.67 -13.22 26.76
N THR A 1058 -37.57 -12.67 26.22
CA THR A 1058 -37.41 -12.41 24.79
C THR A 1058 -36.21 -13.20 24.29
N LEU A 1059 -36.44 -14.19 23.43
CA LEU A 1059 -35.35 -14.86 22.71
C LEU A 1059 -35.04 -14.05 21.44
N GLN A 1060 -33.78 -13.67 21.26
CA GLN A 1060 -33.33 -12.88 20.11
C GLN A 1060 -32.08 -13.54 19.50
N HIS A 1061 -32.17 -13.86 18.19
CA HIS A 1061 -31.15 -14.54 17.37
C HIS A 1061 -30.77 -15.98 17.77
N CYS A 1062 -31.17 -16.93 16.93
CA CYS A 1062 -30.65 -18.31 16.89
C CYS A 1062 -30.52 -18.68 15.41
N ASP A 1063 -29.36 -18.46 14.82
CA ASP A 1063 -29.15 -18.64 13.38
C ASP A 1063 -28.94 -20.12 12.98
N ASP A 1064 -28.84 -21.04 13.95
CA ASP A 1064 -28.51 -22.47 13.72
C ASP A 1064 -29.57 -23.47 14.24
N LEU A 1065 -30.86 -23.17 14.09
CA LEU A 1065 -31.93 -24.13 14.45
C LEU A 1065 -32.28 -25.06 13.27
N THR A 1066 -31.90 -26.33 13.38
CA THR A 1066 -32.41 -27.40 12.50
C THR A 1066 -33.78 -27.90 13.01
N SER A 1067 -34.57 -28.52 12.13
CA SER A 1067 -35.96 -28.99 12.36
C SER A 1067 -36.17 -30.01 13.51
N SER A 1068 -35.12 -30.31 14.29
CA SER A 1068 -35.10 -31.29 15.40
C SER A 1068 -34.93 -30.68 16.79
N ASN A 1069 -34.88 -29.35 16.93
CA ASN A 1069 -34.60 -28.68 18.20
C ASN A 1069 -35.88 -28.40 19.01
N TRP A 1070 -35.86 -28.70 20.31
CA TRP A 1070 -36.96 -28.48 21.26
C TRP A 1070 -36.52 -27.49 22.35
N VAL A 1071 -37.43 -26.62 22.78
CA VAL A 1071 -37.28 -25.80 23.99
C VAL A 1071 -38.32 -26.27 25.01
N ASP A 1072 -37.84 -26.83 26.12
CA ASP A 1072 -38.67 -27.26 27.25
C ASP A 1072 -38.62 -26.17 28.34
N ILE A 1073 -39.76 -25.52 28.59
CA ILE A 1073 -39.91 -24.56 29.71
C ILE A 1073 -40.72 -25.26 30.81
N ALA A 1074 -40.07 -25.57 31.93
CA ALA A 1074 -40.72 -26.11 33.11
C ALA A 1074 -40.94 -24.99 34.14
N SER A 1075 -42.19 -24.65 34.43
CA SER A 1075 -42.56 -23.66 35.45
C SER A 1075 -43.53 -24.28 36.46
N THR A 1076 -43.27 -24.09 37.75
CA THR A 1076 -44.13 -24.56 38.85
C THR A 1076 -45.23 -23.56 39.24
N THR A 1077 -45.22 -22.34 38.70
CA THR A 1077 -46.08 -21.23 39.18
C THR A 1077 -46.71 -20.35 38.08
N GLY A 1078 -46.57 -20.70 36.80
CA GLY A 1078 -47.30 -20.10 35.68
C GLY A 1078 -46.51 -19.02 34.93
N VAL A 1079 -46.51 -19.09 33.59
CA VAL A 1079 -45.84 -18.15 32.67
C VAL A 1079 -46.84 -17.09 32.20
N GLN A 1080 -46.53 -15.79 32.32
CA GLN A 1080 -47.44 -14.71 31.89
C GLN A 1080 -47.43 -14.46 30.37
N SER A 1081 -46.25 -14.37 29.75
CA SER A 1081 -46.13 -14.26 28.29
C SER A 1081 -44.72 -14.66 27.81
N VAL A 1082 -44.64 -15.17 26.59
CA VAL A 1082 -43.38 -15.42 25.86
C VAL A 1082 -43.48 -14.67 24.55
N GLN A 1083 -42.53 -13.78 24.25
CA GLN A 1083 -42.47 -13.07 22.98
C GLN A 1083 -41.30 -13.60 22.14
N TRP A 1084 -41.56 -13.79 20.85
CA TRP A 1084 -40.62 -14.41 19.93
C TRP A 1084 -40.53 -13.59 18.63
N GLN A 1085 -39.31 -13.28 18.20
CA GLN A 1085 -39.03 -12.66 16.91
C GLN A 1085 -38.30 -13.68 16.04
N VAL A 1086 -38.97 -14.18 15.00
CA VAL A 1086 -38.42 -15.15 14.05
C VAL A 1086 -37.99 -14.41 12.78
N PRO A 1087 -36.76 -14.60 12.26
CA PRO A 1087 -36.40 -14.16 10.91
C PRO A 1087 -37.25 -14.90 9.87
N SER A 1088 -37.61 -14.24 8.77
CA SER A 1088 -38.65 -14.66 7.81
C SER A 1088 -38.38 -15.95 7.00
N THR A 1089 -37.40 -16.78 7.37
CA THR A 1089 -36.89 -17.88 6.52
C THR A 1089 -36.66 -19.24 7.22
N SER A 1090 -37.11 -19.46 8.46
CA SER A 1090 -36.94 -20.78 9.13
C SER A 1090 -38.22 -21.64 9.16
N ASP A 1091 -38.07 -22.93 8.82
CA ASP A 1091 -39.11 -23.96 8.91
C ASP A 1091 -39.44 -24.32 10.37
N ALA A 1092 -40.67 -24.81 10.59
CA ALA A 1092 -41.36 -24.96 11.88
C ALA A 1092 -40.52 -25.49 13.07
N LEU A 1093 -40.44 -24.68 14.13
CA LEU A 1093 -39.93 -25.06 15.46
C LEU A 1093 -41.10 -25.45 16.39
N PHE A 1094 -40.93 -26.50 17.20
CA PHE A 1094 -41.95 -26.96 18.16
C PHE A 1094 -41.56 -26.61 19.60
N MET A 1095 -42.44 -25.90 20.30
CA MET A 1095 -42.27 -25.56 21.72
C MET A 1095 -43.13 -26.47 22.60
N ARG A 1096 -42.55 -26.97 23.70
CA ARG A 1096 -43.26 -27.79 24.68
C ARG A 1096 -43.19 -27.12 26.06
N VAL A 1097 -44.33 -26.63 26.53
CA VAL A 1097 -44.46 -26.15 27.92
C VAL A 1097 -44.80 -27.36 28.79
N VAL A 1098 -43.88 -27.74 29.67
CA VAL A 1098 -44.08 -28.86 30.59
C VAL A 1098 -44.48 -28.26 31.94
N SER A 1099 -45.79 -28.08 32.16
CA SER A 1099 -46.31 -27.91 33.52
C SER A 1099 -46.14 -29.23 34.27
N PRO A 1100 -45.77 -29.23 35.56
CA PRO A 1100 -46.09 -30.37 36.40
C PRO A 1100 -47.60 -30.65 36.41
#